data_AF-A0A1F3NCI6-F1
#
_entry.id   AF-A0A1F3NCI6-F1
#
_cell.length_a   1.000
_cell.length_b   1.000
_cell.length_c   1.000
_cell.angle_alpha   90.00
_cell.angle_beta   90.00
_cell.angle_gamma   90.00
#
_symmetry.space_group_name_H-M   'P 1'
#
loop_
_entity.id
_entity.type
_entity.pdbx_description
1 polymer ?
#
loop_
_entity_poly.entity_id
_entity_poly.type
_entity_poly.pdbx_seq_one_letter_code
_entity_poly.pdbx_strand_id
1 'polypeptide(L)'
;MNLHRIFTKLNLTFKGLTQADGTFINKRHTMKTHLFLIFALLLLIGSVSAQDNKASVSLTAAIYEEEVTGNLDKAVELYLNILKNYPDDRPVAAKTLYHLGLVNEKMGKQKASDYFTRLIKTYPDQTEMVALAKAKLATLVAAEGASGSLTLTVRRVWAGDVTGKVSSDGRFVSCTDWETGDIAIHVLTNGQNQRLTDGNNPDAIIEYSVPSPDSKSIAYYWSNDDSYDLRVVGLDGSKPKVLKTSGKEIHHFIPIAWSPDSKYLLTEFVKTGGNSDMMLVAVADGSAKLLKEKGKGLPSDGDFSPEGRYIAWSTKQGISLFELQTGTESLLIQDQSNHSVLGWAPGGKHILFSSERSGSAGAWLIQVTDGKAQGEPVFVKKDLGFLPMGFTRSGAFYYAVNNNVWGIKIAELDPSSGKVVSPLQSAFKYGNMRSPDFSPDGHFLAGIVGSEPSQAVIIHSMDTGEERELKVGGWIIDMGQLQWMPDGKAIVVPASQAGKGENLIRIDVQTGQVTSLMTLPTLGGWPQFRFSGDGNIIYYSRPDSSNMNEFTPVAHDLRSGKETIVTGEQGVVSPDGQNLLTSKSLDGYKTQALYIIPVGGGEARELVKAFRGMASWTPDSRHIVFLKAIKEEEQVPYKDTKWQLWRVAVDGGEPEPLGLNITGQLLGSLKIQPDGRHVVIDDVGVNLEVWVMENFLPK
;
A
#
# COMPACT_ATOMS: atom_id res chain seq x y z
N MET A 1 -9.09 18.34 -8.19
CA MET A 1 -10.21 17.84 -7.38
C MET A 1 -9.90 16.48 -6.78
N ASN A 2 -9.24 15.57 -7.52
CA ASN A 2 -9.25 14.16 -7.12
C ASN A 2 -8.05 13.68 -6.27
N LEU A 3 -6.76 13.98 -6.48
CA LEU A 3 -5.73 13.28 -5.66
C LEU A 3 -5.72 13.58 -4.17
N HIS A 4 -5.72 14.85 -3.76
CA HIS A 4 -5.68 15.18 -2.34
C HIS A 4 -7.01 14.89 -1.63
N ARG A 5 -8.10 14.59 -2.36
CA ARG A 5 -9.35 14.09 -1.76
C ARG A 5 -9.42 12.56 -1.81
N ILE A 6 -9.16 11.94 -2.96
CA ILE A 6 -9.08 10.48 -3.16
C ILE A 6 -8.07 9.89 -2.19
N PHE A 7 -6.81 10.35 -2.16
CA PHE A 7 -5.80 9.75 -1.30
C PHE A 7 -5.90 10.14 0.18
N THR A 8 -6.27 11.40 0.50
CA THR A 8 -6.46 11.82 1.90
C THR A 8 -7.70 11.19 2.53
N LYS A 9 -8.76 10.92 1.74
CA LYS A 9 -9.99 10.28 2.22
C LYS A 9 -9.96 8.74 2.14
N LEU A 10 -9.29 8.13 1.16
CA LEU A 10 -8.89 6.71 1.24
C LEU A 10 -8.09 6.45 2.53
N ASN A 11 -7.22 7.37 2.95
CA ASN A 11 -6.47 7.24 4.22
C ASN A 11 -7.32 7.38 5.49
N LEU A 12 -8.43 8.13 5.47
CA LEU A 12 -9.36 8.18 6.61
C LEU A 12 -10.04 6.81 6.82
N THR A 13 -10.25 6.05 5.75
CA THR A 13 -10.69 4.65 5.78
C THR A 13 -9.62 3.72 6.35
N PHE A 14 -8.34 3.94 6.01
CA PHE A 14 -7.22 3.10 6.49
C PHE A 14 -6.88 3.30 7.99
N LYS A 15 -7.10 4.50 8.56
CA LYS A 15 -6.72 4.79 9.96
C LYS A 15 -7.67 4.21 11.02
N GLY A 16 -8.84 3.68 10.63
CA GLY A 16 -9.74 2.99 11.55
C GLY A 16 -9.19 1.67 12.11
N LEU A 17 -8.05 1.18 11.60
CA LEU A 17 -7.63 -0.22 11.73
C LEU A 17 -6.33 -0.48 12.49
N THR A 18 -5.48 0.52 12.78
CA THR A 18 -4.15 0.23 13.33
C THR A 18 -3.68 1.25 14.37
N GLN A 19 -4.06 1.05 15.63
CA GLN A 19 -3.26 1.51 16.78
C GLN A 19 -3.74 0.83 18.07
N ALA A 20 -2.95 -0.11 18.61
CA ALA A 20 -3.01 -0.53 20.01
C ALA A 20 -1.66 -1.12 20.47
N ASP A 21 -1.03 -0.44 21.43
CA ASP A 21 0.17 -0.81 22.19
C ASP A 21 -0.09 -2.07 23.06
N GLY A 22 0.85 -2.88 23.56
CA GLY A 22 2.29 -2.80 23.79
C GLY A 22 2.60 -3.40 25.17
N THR A 23 3.38 -4.49 25.28
CA THR A 23 4.20 -4.87 26.48
C THR A 23 5.14 -6.07 26.21
N PHE A 24 6.32 -6.03 26.88
CA PHE A 24 7.60 -6.78 26.74
C PHE A 24 7.56 -8.29 27.14
N ILE A 25 8.50 -9.20 26.75
CA ILE A 25 9.89 -9.44 27.29
C ILE A 25 10.77 -10.35 26.36
N ASN A 26 11.93 -9.83 25.94
CA ASN A 26 13.35 -10.31 25.92
C ASN A 26 13.78 -11.83 25.85
N LYS A 27 14.56 -12.25 24.81
CA LYS A 27 16.04 -12.57 24.81
C LYS A 27 16.53 -13.56 23.70
N ARG A 28 17.57 -13.12 22.97
CA ARG A 28 18.79 -13.80 22.45
C ARG A 28 18.71 -15.07 21.57
N HIS A 29 19.23 -14.98 20.32
CA HIS A 29 20.53 -15.57 19.95
C HIS A 29 21.10 -15.00 18.63
N THR A 30 22.42 -14.82 18.65
CA THR A 30 23.34 -14.24 17.67
C THR A 30 23.84 -15.23 16.60
N MET A 31 24.37 -14.67 15.51
CA MET A 31 25.42 -15.21 14.62
C MET A 31 25.12 -16.47 13.79
N LYS A 32 24.90 -16.34 12.46
CA LYS A 32 25.22 -17.41 11.47
C LYS A 32 25.63 -16.97 10.05
N THR A 33 25.87 -15.70 9.73
CA THR A 33 26.15 -15.30 8.33
C THR A 33 27.64 -15.20 7.95
N HIS A 34 28.56 -15.31 8.90
CA HIS A 34 30.02 -15.31 8.61
C HIS A 34 30.65 -16.70 8.52
N LEU A 35 29.87 -17.79 8.64
CA LEU A 35 30.42 -19.15 8.61
C LEU A 35 30.44 -19.78 7.19
N PHE A 36 29.70 -19.22 6.23
CA PHE A 36 29.59 -19.80 4.88
C PHE A 36 30.79 -19.51 3.98
N LEU A 37 31.47 -18.36 4.18
CA LEU A 37 32.65 -17.97 3.39
C LEU A 37 33.94 -18.70 3.82
N ILE A 38 34.00 -19.22 5.05
CA ILE A 38 35.16 -19.98 5.54
C ILE A 38 35.03 -21.47 5.17
N PHE A 39 33.81 -22.00 5.01
CA PHE A 39 33.59 -23.39 4.61
C PHE A 39 33.92 -23.65 3.13
N ALA A 40 33.78 -22.63 2.27
CA ALA A 40 34.15 -22.71 0.86
C ALA A 40 35.69 -22.73 0.62
N LEU A 41 36.49 -22.23 1.57
CA LEU A 41 37.95 -22.17 1.43
C LEU A 41 38.70 -23.37 2.05
N LEU A 42 38.03 -24.18 2.88
CA LEU A 42 38.65 -25.32 3.60
C LEU A 42 38.49 -26.69 2.92
N LEU A 43 37.81 -26.77 1.77
CA LEU A 43 37.71 -27.99 0.96
C LEU A 43 38.92 -28.26 0.05
N LEU A 44 39.99 -27.49 0.20
CA LEU A 44 41.21 -27.58 -0.61
C LEU A 44 42.39 -28.22 0.13
N ILE A 45 42.18 -29.18 1.04
CA ILE A 45 43.26 -30.06 1.50
C ILE A 45 42.71 -31.48 1.73
N GLY A 46 42.85 -32.33 0.72
CA GLY A 46 42.60 -33.77 0.79
C GLY A 46 42.95 -34.40 -0.55
N SER A 47 43.94 -35.29 -0.55
CA SER A 47 44.51 -35.91 -1.74
C SER A 47 43.46 -36.73 -2.48
N VAL A 48 42.99 -36.22 -3.62
CA VAL A 48 41.95 -36.84 -4.43
C VAL A 48 42.38 -36.78 -5.90
N SER A 49 42.10 -37.84 -6.66
CA SER A 49 42.73 -38.15 -7.94
C SER A 49 42.35 -37.15 -9.04
N ALA A 50 43.13 -37.08 -10.14
CA ALA A 50 42.92 -36.12 -11.23
C ALA A 50 41.54 -36.23 -11.95
N GLN A 51 40.78 -37.31 -11.71
CA GLN A 51 39.44 -37.52 -12.26
C GLN A 51 38.35 -36.84 -11.42
N ASP A 52 38.52 -36.75 -10.10
CA ASP A 52 37.57 -36.17 -9.15
C ASP A 52 37.42 -34.64 -9.29
N ASN A 53 38.43 -33.98 -9.87
CA ASN A 53 38.38 -32.53 -10.10
C ASN A 53 37.46 -32.15 -11.28
N LYS A 54 37.36 -32.99 -12.32
CA LYS A 54 36.58 -32.66 -13.54
C LYS A 54 35.06 -32.78 -13.32
N ALA A 55 34.62 -33.79 -12.58
CA ALA A 55 33.21 -33.99 -12.25
C ALA A 55 32.71 -32.86 -11.34
N SER A 56 33.50 -32.51 -10.31
CA SER A 56 33.21 -31.40 -9.40
C SER A 56 33.17 -30.03 -10.09
N VAL A 57 34.14 -29.73 -10.98
CA VAL A 57 34.14 -28.48 -11.76
C VAL A 57 32.93 -28.40 -12.70
N SER A 58 32.56 -29.52 -13.34
CA SER A 58 31.37 -29.57 -14.20
C SER A 58 30.10 -29.29 -13.40
N LEU A 59 29.99 -29.85 -12.20
CA LEU A 59 28.87 -29.60 -11.28
C LEU A 59 28.81 -28.13 -10.86
N THR A 60 29.95 -27.52 -10.51
CA THR A 60 30.00 -26.09 -10.16
C THR A 60 29.55 -25.20 -11.33
N ALA A 61 29.96 -25.51 -12.56
CA ALA A 61 29.52 -24.77 -13.75
C ALA A 61 28.01 -24.89 -13.96
N ALA A 62 27.43 -26.08 -13.76
CA ALA A 62 25.98 -26.29 -13.88
C ALA A 62 25.19 -25.54 -12.81
N ILE A 63 25.66 -25.53 -11.56
CA ILE A 63 25.06 -24.77 -10.45
C ILE A 63 25.16 -23.26 -10.71
N TYR A 64 26.27 -22.77 -11.28
CA TYR A 64 26.42 -21.37 -11.66
C TYR A 64 25.38 -20.95 -12.70
N GLU A 65 25.15 -21.78 -13.72
CA GLU A 65 24.10 -21.51 -14.71
C GLU A 65 22.70 -21.51 -14.07
N GLU A 66 22.43 -22.45 -13.16
CA GLU A 66 21.17 -22.54 -12.41
C GLU A 66 20.91 -21.33 -11.50
N GLU A 67 21.86 -21.00 -10.62
CA GLU A 67 21.63 -20.10 -9.49
C GLU A 67 22.10 -18.67 -9.74
N VAL A 68 23.12 -18.48 -10.60
CA VAL A 68 23.71 -17.15 -10.85
C VAL A 68 23.17 -16.53 -12.13
N THR A 69 23.15 -17.30 -13.23
CA THR A 69 22.68 -16.76 -14.52
C THR A 69 21.18 -16.93 -14.74
N GLY A 70 20.55 -17.89 -14.04
CA GLY A 70 19.15 -18.24 -14.23
C GLY A 70 18.85 -18.99 -15.55
N ASN A 71 19.87 -19.48 -16.26
CA ASN A 71 19.70 -20.20 -17.53
C ASN A 71 19.36 -21.68 -17.28
N LEU A 72 18.08 -21.93 -16.95
CA LEU A 72 17.61 -23.24 -16.51
C LEU A 72 17.73 -24.34 -17.58
N ASP A 73 17.53 -24.03 -18.87
CA ASP A 73 17.66 -25.03 -19.95
C ASP A 73 19.12 -25.50 -20.10
N LYS A 74 20.08 -24.57 -20.05
CA LYS A 74 21.51 -24.89 -20.10
C LYS A 74 21.97 -25.65 -18.86
N ALA A 75 21.45 -25.29 -17.68
CA ALA A 75 21.73 -26.02 -16.45
C ALA A 75 21.26 -27.49 -16.53
N VAL A 76 20.05 -27.75 -17.05
CA VAL A 76 19.55 -29.12 -17.26
C VAL A 76 20.46 -29.90 -18.21
N GLU A 77 20.88 -29.31 -19.32
CA GLU A 77 21.81 -29.96 -20.27
C GLU A 77 23.12 -30.35 -19.59
N LEU A 78 23.71 -29.43 -18.83
CA LEU A 78 24.96 -29.67 -18.10
C LEU A 78 24.81 -30.77 -17.06
N TYR A 79 23.73 -30.77 -16.27
CA TYR A 79 23.49 -31.82 -15.28
C TYR A 79 23.27 -33.20 -15.93
N LEU A 80 22.52 -33.28 -17.03
CA LEU A 80 22.35 -34.54 -17.77
C LEU A 80 23.69 -35.04 -18.34
N ASN A 81 24.54 -34.13 -18.81
CA ASN A 81 25.88 -34.47 -19.30
C ASN A 81 26.78 -35.00 -18.17
N ILE A 82 26.68 -34.44 -16.95
CA ILE A 82 27.40 -34.94 -15.77
C ILE A 82 26.97 -36.37 -15.43
N LEU A 83 25.66 -36.65 -15.39
CA LEU A 83 25.15 -38.00 -15.11
C LEU A 83 25.53 -39.02 -16.18
N LYS A 84 25.77 -38.57 -17.42
CA LYS A 84 26.21 -39.43 -18.53
C LYS A 84 27.71 -39.74 -18.46
N ASN A 85 28.54 -38.74 -18.16
CA ASN A 85 30.00 -38.86 -18.24
C ASN A 85 30.65 -39.29 -16.92
N TYR A 86 29.99 -39.04 -15.79
CA TYR A 86 30.51 -39.33 -14.45
C TYR A 86 29.49 -40.11 -13.59
N PRO A 87 28.91 -41.24 -14.07
CA PRO A 87 27.90 -41.97 -13.32
C PRO A 87 28.44 -42.65 -12.04
N ASP A 88 29.74 -42.93 -12.01
CA ASP A 88 30.42 -43.64 -10.92
C ASP A 88 30.92 -42.72 -9.79
N ASP A 89 30.96 -41.40 -10.04
CA ASP A 89 31.23 -40.40 -9.00
C ASP A 89 29.95 -40.20 -8.17
N ARG A 90 29.76 -41.07 -7.17
CA ARG A 90 28.52 -41.14 -6.39
C ARG A 90 28.16 -39.80 -5.71
N PRO A 91 29.10 -39.06 -5.07
CA PRO A 91 28.79 -37.76 -4.48
C PRO A 91 28.35 -36.72 -5.52
N VAL A 92 29.04 -36.63 -6.65
CA VAL A 92 28.68 -35.68 -7.72
C VAL A 92 27.36 -36.09 -8.37
N ALA A 93 27.14 -37.37 -8.65
CA ALA A 93 25.92 -37.88 -9.26
C ALA A 93 24.68 -37.67 -8.34
N ALA A 94 24.82 -37.87 -7.03
CA ALA A 94 23.74 -37.60 -6.08
C ALA A 94 23.41 -36.09 -6.02
N LYS A 95 24.41 -35.21 -5.93
CA LYS A 95 24.19 -33.75 -6.00
C LYS A 95 23.56 -33.32 -7.32
N THR A 96 24.04 -33.88 -8.43
CA THR A 96 23.51 -33.59 -9.77
C THR A 96 22.03 -33.98 -9.89
N LEU A 97 21.64 -35.17 -9.39
CA LEU A 97 20.23 -35.58 -9.38
C LEU A 97 19.36 -34.67 -8.52
N TYR A 98 19.88 -34.18 -7.39
CA TYR A 98 19.15 -33.25 -6.54
C TYR A 98 18.88 -31.92 -7.25
N HIS A 99 19.92 -31.34 -7.87
CA HIS A 99 19.78 -30.10 -8.63
C HIS A 99 18.93 -30.27 -9.89
N LEU A 100 18.98 -31.42 -10.57
CA LEU A 100 18.02 -31.72 -11.65
C LEU A 100 16.57 -31.73 -11.15
N GLY A 101 16.33 -32.25 -9.95
CA GLY A 101 15.03 -32.16 -9.28
C GLY A 101 14.62 -30.71 -9.06
N LEU A 102 15.50 -29.88 -8.48
CA LEU A 102 15.25 -28.46 -8.21
C LEU A 102 15.00 -27.64 -9.49
N VAL A 103 15.79 -27.84 -10.54
CA VAL A 103 15.59 -27.11 -11.80
C VAL A 103 14.30 -27.55 -12.48
N ASN A 104 13.96 -28.84 -12.49
CA ASN A 104 12.69 -29.28 -13.06
C ASN A 104 11.48 -28.78 -12.25
N GLU A 105 11.62 -28.64 -10.92
CA GLU A 105 10.63 -27.96 -10.06
C GLU A 105 10.48 -26.48 -10.47
N LYS A 106 11.58 -25.73 -10.58
CA LYS A 106 11.59 -24.31 -11.03
C LYS A 106 10.97 -24.12 -12.42
N MET A 107 11.14 -25.10 -13.31
CA MET A 107 10.59 -25.10 -14.66
C MET A 107 9.15 -25.61 -14.76
N GLY A 108 8.52 -26.03 -13.65
CA GLY A 108 7.18 -26.61 -13.65
C GLY A 108 7.06 -27.94 -14.41
N LYS A 109 8.18 -28.67 -14.59
CA LYS A 109 8.22 -29.94 -15.31
C LYS A 109 7.92 -31.10 -14.35
N GLN A 110 7.05 -32.03 -14.76
CA GLN A 110 6.64 -33.21 -13.98
C GLN A 110 7.78 -34.20 -13.62
N LYS A 111 9.01 -33.99 -14.10
CA LYS A 111 10.15 -34.89 -13.88
C LYS A 111 10.89 -34.67 -12.55
N ALA A 112 10.51 -33.66 -11.76
CA ALA A 112 11.21 -33.32 -10.51
C ALA A 112 11.19 -34.48 -9.49
N SER A 113 10.02 -35.10 -9.31
CA SER A 113 9.82 -36.23 -8.39
C SER A 113 10.62 -37.48 -8.81
N ASP A 114 10.75 -37.73 -10.13
CA ASP A 114 11.55 -38.82 -10.67
C ASP A 114 13.03 -38.71 -10.27
N TYR A 115 13.60 -37.51 -10.35
CA TYR A 115 15.02 -37.30 -10.02
C TYR A 115 15.30 -37.45 -8.52
N PHE A 116 14.43 -36.93 -7.65
CA PHE A 116 14.55 -37.14 -6.21
C PHE A 116 14.37 -38.62 -5.85
N THR A 117 13.41 -39.30 -6.47
CA THR A 117 13.19 -40.74 -6.28
C THR A 117 14.41 -41.56 -6.73
N ARG A 118 14.99 -41.22 -7.89
CA ARG A 118 16.19 -41.86 -8.41
C ARG A 118 17.39 -41.63 -7.49
N LEU A 119 17.56 -40.43 -6.94
CA LEU A 119 18.61 -40.13 -5.97
C LEU A 119 18.48 -41.05 -4.74
N ILE A 120 17.30 -41.09 -4.13
CA ILE A 120 17.03 -41.89 -2.92
C ILE A 120 17.28 -43.39 -3.17
N LYS A 121 16.89 -43.89 -4.34
CA LYS A 121 17.01 -45.31 -4.70
C LYS A 121 18.42 -45.72 -5.08
N THR A 122 19.13 -44.90 -5.85
CA THR A 122 20.44 -45.25 -6.44
C THR A 122 21.61 -44.91 -5.52
N TYR A 123 21.47 -43.91 -4.66
CA TYR A 123 22.53 -43.41 -3.78
C TYR A 123 22.10 -43.32 -2.30
N PRO A 124 21.59 -44.42 -1.70
CA PRO A 124 21.10 -44.41 -0.31
C PRO A 124 22.22 -44.12 0.72
N ASP A 125 23.48 -44.33 0.34
CA ASP A 125 24.69 -44.04 1.11
C ASP A 125 24.99 -42.53 1.23
N GLN A 126 24.44 -41.69 0.34
CA GLN A 126 24.63 -40.24 0.35
C GLN A 126 23.62 -39.57 1.29
N THR A 127 23.76 -39.87 2.59
CA THR A 127 22.75 -39.61 3.63
C THR A 127 22.21 -38.18 3.68
N GLU A 128 23.06 -37.18 3.52
CA GLU A 128 22.67 -35.76 3.50
C GLU A 128 21.78 -35.43 2.30
N MET A 129 22.21 -35.83 1.09
CA MET A 129 21.45 -35.62 -0.14
C MET A 129 20.13 -36.40 -0.15
N VAL A 130 20.12 -37.60 0.41
CA VAL A 130 18.91 -38.42 0.56
C VAL A 130 17.91 -37.75 1.51
N ALA A 131 18.37 -37.14 2.61
CA ALA A 131 17.51 -36.40 3.52
C ALA A 131 16.88 -35.17 2.84
N LEU A 132 17.67 -34.40 2.09
CA LEU A 132 17.20 -33.26 1.32
C LEU A 132 16.21 -33.67 0.22
N ALA A 133 16.49 -34.75 -0.50
CA ALA A 133 15.61 -35.29 -1.53
C ALA A 133 14.28 -35.81 -0.95
N LYS A 134 14.30 -36.48 0.22
CA LYS A 134 13.08 -36.93 0.91
C LYS A 134 12.20 -35.76 1.35
N ALA A 135 12.80 -34.70 1.91
CA ALA A 135 12.07 -33.49 2.29
C ALA A 135 11.40 -32.84 1.06
N LYS A 136 12.12 -32.74 -0.05
CA LYS A 136 11.60 -32.21 -1.32
C LYS A 136 10.53 -33.09 -1.96
N LEU A 137 10.71 -34.41 -1.94
CA LEU A 137 9.71 -35.34 -2.44
C LEU A 137 8.43 -35.31 -1.60
N ALA A 138 8.53 -35.15 -0.28
CA ALA A 138 7.35 -34.97 0.58
C ALA A 138 6.57 -33.69 0.24
N THR A 139 7.26 -32.57 -0.08
CA THR A 139 6.60 -31.34 -0.55
C THR A 139 5.95 -31.52 -1.93
N LEU A 140 6.60 -32.25 -2.84
CA LEU A 140 6.05 -32.53 -4.17
C LEU A 140 4.87 -33.50 -4.11
N VAL A 141 4.92 -34.52 -3.27
CA VAL A 141 3.80 -35.45 -3.04
C VAL A 141 2.66 -34.77 -2.30
N ALA A 142 2.92 -33.78 -1.43
CA ALA A 142 1.87 -32.91 -0.91
C ALA A 142 1.21 -32.06 -2.02
N ALA A 143 1.98 -31.63 -3.02
CA ALA A 143 1.48 -30.93 -4.21
C ALA A 143 0.78 -31.86 -5.23
N GLU A 144 1.21 -33.11 -5.39
CA GLU A 144 0.63 -34.12 -6.29
C GLU A 144 -0.54 -34.88 -5.65
N GLY A 145 -0.53 -35.08 -4.33
CA GLY A 145 -1.70 -35.50 -3.55
C GLY A 145 -2.80 -34.42 -3.52
N ALA A 146 -2.41 -33.18 -3.81
CA ALA A 146 -3.31 -32.10 -4.18
C ALA A 146 -3.69 -32.10 -5.68
N SER A 147 -3.29 -33.08 -6.49
CA SER A 147 -3.69 -33.16 -7.91
C SER A 147 -5.07 -33.81 -8.14
N GLY A 148 -5.76 -34.20 -7.06
CA GLY A 148 -7.24 -34.32 -7.02
C GLY A 148 -7.94 -33.10 -6.42
N SER A 149 -7.16 -32.12 -5.94
CA SER A 149 -7.62 -30.85 -5.37
C SER A 149 -7.52 -29.78 -6.46
N LEU A 150 -8.50 -28.89 -6.51
CA LEU A 150 -8.41 -27.75 -7.41
C LEU A 150 -7.21 -26.92 -6.96
N THR A 151 -6.24 -26.68 -7.85
CA THR A 151 -5.14 -25.74 -7.57
C THR A 151 -5.72 -24.34 -7.45
N LEU A 152 -5.40 -23.65 -6.35
CA LEU A 152 -5.67 -22.23 -6.16
C LEU A 152 -5.37 -21.47 -7.46
N THR A 153 -6.38 -20.81 -8.00
CA THR A 153 -6.27 -20.05 -9.24
C THR A 153 -6.40 -18.57 -8.91
N VAL A 154 -5.42 -17.77 -9.35
CA VAL A 154 -5.40 -16.33 -9.14
C VAL A 154 -5.25 -15.64 -10.49
N ARG A 155 -6.15 -14.71 -10.81
CA ARG A 155 -6.09 -13.95 -12.07
C ARG A 155 -6.64 -12.54 -11.92
N ARG A 156 -6.08 -11.63 -12.70
CA ARG A 156 -6.60 -10.27 -12.85
C ARG A 156 -7.90 -10.31 -13.65
N VAL A 157 -8.91 -9.60 -13.18
CA VAL A 157 -10.23 -9.51 -13.82
C VAL A 157 -10.48 -8.14 -14.42
N TRP A 158 -10.00 -7.08 -13.75
CA TRP A 158 -10.20 -5.71 -14.18
C TRP A 158 -9.05 -4.81 -13.68
N ALA A 159 -8.78 -3.73 -14.41
CA ALA A 159 -7.90 -2.64 -13.98
C ALA A 159 -8.65 -1.33 -14.17
N GLY A 160 -8.81 -0.55 -13.11
CA GLY A 160 -9.69 0.61 -13.07
C GLY A 160 -9.95 1.10 -11.66
N ASP A 161 -10.90 2.01 -11.50
CA ASP A 161 -11.17 2.63 -10.21
C ASP A 161 -11.91 1.68 -9.26
N VAL A 162 -11.28 1.29 -8.15
CA VAL A 162 -11.82 0.26 -7.25
C VAL A 162 -12.23 0.88 -5.92
N THR A 163 -13.55 1.05 -5.72
CA THR A 163 -14.11 1.67 -4.50
C THR A 163 -15.17 0.83 -3.79
N GLY A 164 -15.61 -0.28 -4.39
CA GLY A 164 -16.72 -1.09 -3.89
C GLY A 164 -16.48 -2.60 -3.89
N LYS A 165 -17.56 -3.36 -3.71
CA LYS A 165 -17.53 -4.82 -3.58
C LYS A 165 -18.05 -5.54 -4.83
N VAL A 166 -17.71 -6.83 -4.93
CA VAL A 166 -18.22 -7.69 -6.01
C VAL A 166 -19.66 -8.11 -5.72
N SER A 167 -20.49 -8.17 -6.76
CA SER A 167 -21.83 -8.77 -6.69
C SER A 167 -21.77 -10.25 -6.33
N SER A 168 -22.74 -10.75 -5.56
CA SER A 168 -22.76 -12.16 -5.16
C SER A 168 -22.87 -13.13 -6.35
N ASP A 169 -23.47 -12.72 -7.46
CA ASP A 169 -23.51 -13.51 -8.70
C ASP A 169 -22.24 -13.39 -9.56
N GLY A 170 -21.29 -12.52 -9.19
CA GLY A 170 -20.03 -12.32 -9.88
C GLY A 170 -20.15 -11.58 -11.22
N ARG A 171 -21.28 -10.91 -11.51
CA ARG A 171 -21.47 -10.21 -12.79
C ARG A 171 -20.93 -8.79 -12.81
N PHE A 172 -20.85 -8.12 -11.66
CA PHE A 172 -20.38 -6.74 -11.57
C PHE A 172 -19.62 -6.45 -10.28
N VAL A 173 -18.89 -5.32 -10.30
CA VAL A 173 -18.30 -4.66 -9.14
C VAL A 173 -18.95 -3.30 -8.98
N SER A 174 -19.33 -2.91 -7.76
CA SER A 174 -19.79 -1.54 -7.51
C SER A 174 -18.60 -0.58 -7.44
N CYS A 175 -18.77 0.62 -7.98
CA CYS A 175 -17.72 1.64 -8.02
C CYS A 175 -18.32 3.06 -8.00
N THR A 176 -17.46 4.04 -7.78
CA THR A 176 -17.81 5.46 -7.81
C THR A 176 -17.43 6.01 -9.18
N ASP A 177 -18.36 6.67 -9.84
CA ASP A 177 -18.06 7.49 -11.01
C ASP A 177 -17.54 8.84 -10.53
N TRP A 178 -16.21 9.00 -10.54
CA TRP A 178 -15.55 10.20 -10.04
C TRP A 178 -15.71 11.43 -10.95
N GLU A 179 -16.26 11.27 -12.16
CA GLU A 179 -16.57 12.41 -13.02
C GLU A 179 -17.86 13.10 -12.58
N THR A 180 -18.84 12.32 -12.13
CA THR A 180 -20.15 12.85 -11.74
C THR A 180 -20.41 12.81 -10.24
N GLY A 181 -19.66 12.02 -9.47
CA GLY A 181 -19.92 11.76 -8.05
C GLY A 181 -21.04 10.74 -7.83
N ASP A 182 -21.35 9.91 -8.83
CA ASP A 182 -22.45 8.94 -8.81
C ASP A 182 -22.01 7.53 -8.43
N ILE A 183 -22.95 6.72 -7.91
CA ILE A 183 -22.73 5.29 -7.74
C ILE A 183 -22.93 4.62 -9.10
N ALA A 184 -22.00 3.74 -9.45
CA ALA A 184 -21.98 2.99 -10.70
C ALA A 184 -21.63 1.52 -10.45
N ILE A 185 -21.76 0.72 -11.50
CA ILE A 185 -21.27 -0.65 -11.55
C ILE A 185 -20.36 -0.86 -12.76
N HIS A 186 -19.29 -1.61 -12.56
CA HIS A 186 -18.47 -2.14 -13.63
C HIS A 186 -18.91 -3.57 -13.95
N VAL A 187 -19.44 -3.79 -15.15
CA VAL A 187 -19.92 -5.10 -15.61
C VAL A 187 -18.74 -5.95 -16.06
N LEU A 188 -18.46 -7.04 -15.33
CA LEU A 188 -17.24 -7.84 -15.52
C LEU A 188 -17.23 -8.65 -16.83
N THR A 189 -18.39 -8.88 -17.44
CA THR A 189 -18.49 -9.68 -18.68
C THR A 189 -18.16 -8.90 -19.95
N ASN A 190 -18.47 -7.59 -19.98
CA ASN A 190 -18.27 -6.74 -21.15
C ASN A 190 -17.36 -5.52 -20.89
N GLY A 191 -16.93 -5.32 -19.64
CA GLY A 191 -16.02 -4.24 -19.25
C GLY A 191 -16.66 -2.85 -19.27
N GLN A 192 -17.98 -2.73 -19.31
CA GLN A 192 -18.67 -1.44 -19.37
C GLN A 192 -19.10 -0.95 -17.98
N ASN A 193 -18.98 0.36 -17.77
CA ASN A 193 -19.53 1.03 -16.60
C ASN A 193 -20.99 1.41 -16.85
N GLN A 194 -21.84 1.16 -15.86
CA GLN A 194 -23.24 1.59 -15.86
C GLN A 194 -23.48 2.44 -14.61
N ARG A 195 -23.88 3.70 -14.82
CA ARG A 195 -24.27 4.62 -13.76
C ARG A 195 -25.65 4.26 -13.21
N LEU A 196 -25.83 4.35 -11.90
CA LEU A 196 -27.10 4.04 -11.23
C LEU A 196 -27.81 5.28 -10.67
N THR A 197 -27.11 6.39 -10.52
CA THR A 197 -27.67 7.66 -10.04
C THR A 197 -27.43 8.80 -11.01
N ASP A 198 -28.15 9.90 -10.80
CA ASP A 198 -28.07 11.16 -11.56
C ASP A 198 -27.77 12.34 -10.62
N GLY A 199 -27.08 12.07 -9.52
CA GLY A 199 -26.67 13.05 -8.54
C GLY A 199 -25.59 13.93 -9.13
N ASN A 200 -25.98 15.04 -9.75
CA ASN A 200 -25.07 16.09 -10.23
C ASN A 200 -24.37 16.85 -9.09
N ASN A 201 -23.91 16.16 -8.04
CA ASN A 201 -23.09 16.72 -7.00
C ASN A 201 -21.68 16.10 -7.06
N PRO A 202 -20.76 16.68 -7.84
CA PRO A 202 -19.38 16.20 -7.91
C PRO A 202 -18.60 16.36 -6.59
N ASP A 203 -19.16 17.08 -5.61
CA ASP A 203 -18.60 17.18 -4.25
C ASP A 203 -19.08 16.07 -3.30
N ALA A 204 -20.11 15.31 -3.69
CA ALA A 204 -20.57 14.18 -2.91
C ALA A 204 -19.58 13.02 -2.96
N ILE A 205 -19.43 12.32 -1.83
CA ILE A 205 -18.55 11.16 -1.71
C ILE A 205 -19.41 9.92 -1.55
N ILE A 206 -19.15 8.96 -2.42
CA ILE A 206 -19.74 7.63 -2.39
C ILE A 206 -18.63 6.65 -2.07
N GLU A 207 -18.78 5.98 -0.94
CA GLU A 207 -17.85 4.97 -0.45
C GLU A 207 -18.60 3.78 0.15
N TYR A 208 -17.86 2.70 0.42
CA TYR A 208 -18.36 1.48 1.07
C TYR A 208 -19.57 0.88 0.35
N SER A 209 -19.58 0.88 -0.98
CA SER A 209 -20.71 0.31 -1.71
C SER A 209 -20.72 -1.22 -1.58
N VAL A 210 -21.86 -1.76 -1.13
CA VAL A 210 -22.07 -3.19 -0.90
C VAL A 210 -23.28 -3.67 -1.69
N PRO A 211 -23.09 -4.50 -2.74
CA PRO A 211 -24.19 -5.15 -3.45
C PRO A 211 -24.98 -6.11 -2.56
N SER A 212 -26.28 -6.21 -2.77
CA SER A 212 -27.15 -7.13 -2.06
C SER A 212 -26.90 -8.59 -2.47
N PRO A 213 -27.19 -9.58 -1.60
CA PRO A 213 -27.03 -10.99 -1.88
C PRO A 213 -27.82 -11.47 -3.09
N ASP A 214 -28.97 -10.85 -3.38
CA ASP A 214 -29.78 -11.09 -4.57
C ASP A 214 -29.27 -10.35 -5.83
N SER A 215 -28.24 -9.51 -5.70
CA SER A 215 -27.59 -8.74 -6.76
C SER A 215 -28.51 -7.76 -7.50
N LYS A 216 -29.55 -7.25 -6.81
CA LYS A 216 -30.52 -6.29 -7.36
C LYS A 216 -30.40 -4.87 -6.82
N SER A 217 -29.71 -4.71 -5.69
CA SER A 217 -29.59 -3.43 -5.00
C SER A 217 -28.17 -3.21 -4.50
N ILE A 218 -27.83 -1.96 -4.23
CA ILE A 218 -26.53 -1.57 -3.65
C ILE A 218 -26.81 -0.64 -2.48
N ALA A 219 -26.27 -0.99 -1.31
CA ALA A 219 -26.20 -0.08 -0.17
C ALA A 219 -24.90 0.69 -0.24
N TYR A 220 -24.94 1.98 0.10
CA TYR A 220 -23.77 2.83 0.06
C TYR A 220 -23.89 3.98 1.04
N TYR A 221 -22.73 4.49 1.43
CA TYR A 221 -22.61 5.74 2.15
C TYR A 221 -22.55 6.90 1.15
N TRP A 222 -23.23 8.00 1.46
CA TRP A 222 -23.25 9.21 0.64
C TRP A 222 -23.02 10.44 1.52
N SER A 223 -21.98 11.23 1.25
CA SER A 223 -21.75 12.49 1.94
C SER A 223 -22.35 13.68 1.19
N ASN A 224 -22.95 14.59 1.94
CA ASN A 224 -23.26 15.96 1.53
C ASN A 224 -22.41 16.95 2.35
N ASP A 225 -22.52 18.24 2.05
CA ASP A 225 -21.75 19.30 2.73
C ASP A 225 -21.84 19.24 4.27
N ASP A 226 -23.04 18.98 4.82
CA ASP A 226 -23.30 19.03 6.27
C ASP A 226 -23.82 17.70 6.87
N SER A 227 -23.95 16.65 6.06
CA SER A 227 -24.59 15.40 6.52
C SER A 227 -24.14 14.18 5.74
N TYR A 228 -24.36 13.02 6.33
CA TYR A 228 -24.01 11.73 5.77
C TYR A 228 -25.22 10.82 5.76
N ASP A 229 -25.49 10.21 4.62
CA ASP A 229 -26.63 9.33 4.42
C ASP A 229 -26.19 7.88 4.24
N LEU A 230 -26.96 6.97 4.83
CA LEU A 230 -27.01 5.57 4.43
C LEU A 230 -28.10 5.42 3.38
N ARG A 231 -27.74 4.99 2.17
CA ARG A 231 -28.66 4.90 1.03
C ARG A 231 -28.67 3.50 0.42
N VAL A 232 -29.76 3.20 -0.28
CA VAL A 232 -29.90 2.02 -1.14
C VAL A 232 -30.42 2.44 -2.51
N VAL A 233 -29.83 1.90 -3.58
CA VAL A 233 -30.31 2.09 -4.95
C VAL A 233 -30.54 0.74 -5.63
N GLY A 234 -31.58 0.64 -6.45
CA GLY A 234 -31.84 -0.55 -7.27
C GLY A 234 -31.13 -0.48 -8.62
N LEU A 235 -30.81 -1.64 -9.19
CA LEU A 235 -30.24 -1.74 -10.55
C LEU A 235 -31.31 -1.58 -11.65
N ASP A 236 -32.58 -1.46 -11.28
CA ASP A 236 -33.74 -1.33 -12.17
C ASP A 236 -34.03 0.13 -12.59
N GLY A 237 -33.17 1.08 -12.22
CA GLY A 237 -33.35 2.50 -12.47
C GLY A 237 -34.27 3.21 -11.46
N SER A 238 -34.63 2.53 -10.36
CA SER A 238 -35.32 3.16 -9.24
C SER A 238 -34.47 4.25 -8.59
N LYS A 239 -35.11 5.32 -8.12
CA LYS A 239 -34.43 6.39 -7.40
C LYS A 239 -33.83 5.89 -6.09
N PRO A 240 -32.67 6.41 -5.65
CA PRO A 240 -32.11 6.09 -4.36
C PRO A 240 -33.08 6.33 -3.21
N LYS A 241 -33.11 5.39 -2.27
CA LYS A 241 -33.81 5.48 -1.01
C LYS A 241 -32.82 5.83 0.10
N VAL A 242 -33.09 6.91 0.82
CA VAL A 242 -32.37 7.23 2.07
C VAL A 242 -32.94 6.38 3.19
N LEU A 243 -32.10 5.57 3.83
CA LEU A 243 -32.46 4.78 5.01
C LEU A 243 -32.23 5.56 6.29
N LYS A 244 -31.13 6.31 6.36
CA LYS A 244 -30.79 7.19 7.48
C LYS A 244 -29.97 8.38 7.02
N THR A 245 -30.09 9.47 7.77
CA THR A 245 -29.30 10.70 7.65
C THR A 245 -28.66 10.98 9.00
N SER A 246 -27.40 11.41 9.00
CA SER A 246 -26.65 11.69 10.21
C SER A 246 -27.21 12.91 10.94
N GLY A 247 -27.37 12.80 12.26
CA GLY A 247 -27.63 13.94 13.14
C GLY A 247 -26.33 14.49 13.72
N LYS A 248 -26.42 15.36 14.73
CA LYS A 248 -25.24 15.95 15.41
C LYS A 248 -24.37 14.92 16.16
N GLU A 249 -24.96 13.82 16.61
CA GLU A 249 -24.30 12.80 17.42
C GLU A 249 -23.58 11.73 16.59
N ILE A 250 -23.99 11.57 15.33
CA ILE A 250 -23.43 10.59 14.41
C ILE A 250 -22.59 11.34 13.39
N HIS A 251 -21.31 10.98 13.31
CA HIS A 251 -20.45 11.48 12.25
C HIS A 251 -20.78 10.79 10.94
N HIS A 252 -20.87 9.46 10.86
CA HIS A 252 -21.18 8.78 9.60
C HIS A 252 -21.68 7.34 9.79
N PHE A 253 -22.17 6.74 8.71
CA PHE A 253 -22.61 5.34 8.64
C PHE A 253 -21.74 4.56 7.66
N ILE A 254 -21.30 3.36 8.04
CA ILE A 254 -20.54 2.46 7.14
C ILE A 254 -21.37 1.19 6.93
N PRO A 255 -21.97 0.96 5.76
CA PRO A 255 -22.58 -0.33 5.45
C PRO A 255 -21.49 -1.40 5.29
N ILE A 256 -21.59 -2.48 6.07
CA ILE A 256 -20.58 -3.54 6.13
C ILE A 256 -20.99 -4.73 5.25
N ALA A 257 -22.20 -5.24 5.49
CA ALA A 257 -22.74 -6.44 4.86
C ALA A 257 -24.28 -6.43 4.86
N TRP A 258 -24.89 -7.18 3.95
CA TRP A 258 -26.32 -7.44 3.93
C TRP A 258 -26.63 -8.76 4.64
N SER A 259 -27.80 -8.85 5.28
CA SER A 259 -28.34 -10.13 5.70
C SER A 259 -28.59 -11.04 4.49
N PRO A 260 -28.46 -12.38 4.61
CA PRO A 260 -28.63 -13.30 3.48
C PRO A 260 -29.98 -13.19 2.76
N ASP A 261 -31.02 -12.75 3.48
CA ASP A 261 -32.37 -12.53 2.94
C ASP A 261 -32.57 -11.14 2.30
N SER A 262 -31.52 -10.32 2.22
CA SER A 262 -31.50 -8.95 1.67
C SER A 262 -32.45 -7.95 2.36
N LYS A 263 -32.91 -8.24 3.59
CA LYS A 263 -33.85 -7.34 4.32
C LYS A 263 -33.17 -6.40 5.30
N TYR A 264 -31.96 -6.71 5.73
CA TYR A 264 -31.23 -5.94 6.72
C TYR A 264 -29.80 -5.64 6.26
N LEU A 265 -29.24 -4.56 6.80
CA LEU A 265 -27.86 -4.17 6.67
C LEU A 265 -27.18 -4.24 8.03
N LEU A 266 -26.05 -4.92 8.11
CA LEU A 266 -25.06 -4.70 9.16
C LEU A 266 -24.36 -3.37 8.85
N THR A 267 -24.50 -2.40 9.74
CA THR A 267 -23.97 -1.05 9.56
C THR A 267 -23.24 -0.62 10.81
N GLU A 268 -22.10 0.04 10.65
CA GLU A 268 -21.42 0.73 11.75
C GLU A 268 -21.88 2.18 11.84
N PHE A 269 -22.30 2.61 13.02
CA PHE A 269 -22.66 3.99 13.29
C PHE A 269 -21.50 4.63 14.03
N VAL A 270 -20.74 5.48 13.33
CA VAL A 270 -19.59 6.18 13.90
C VAL A 270 -20.08 7.48 14.51
N LYS A 271 -19.96 7.61 15.83
CA LYS A 271 -20.35 8.79 16.61
C LYS A 271 -19.34 9.91 16.43
N THR A 272 -19.77 11.15 16.62
CA THR A 272 -18.90 12.35 16.55
C THR A 272 -17.73 12.30 17.54
N GLY A 273 -17.88 11.56 18.66
CA GLY A 273 -16.79 11.30 19.61
C GLY A 273 -15.81 10.21 19.20
N GLY A 274 -15.95 9.60 18.01
CA GLY A 274 -15.10 8.52 17.48
C GLY A 274 -15.42 7.10 17.97
N ASN A 275 -16.39 6.94 18.87
CA ASN A 275 -16.92 5.62 19.23
C ASN A 275 -17.82 5.10 18.11
N SER A 276 -17.88 3.78 17.96
CA SER A 276 -18.73 3.12 16.98
C SER A 276 -19.70 2.13 17.63
N ASP A 277 -20.86 1.97 17.00
CA ASP A 277 -21.86 0.97 17.34
C ASP A 277 -22.12 0.06 16.14
N MET A 278 -22.25 -1.24 16.40
CA MET A 278 -22.70 -2.23 15.41
C MET A 278 -24.23 -2.29 15.41
N MET A 279 -24.82 -1.91 14.27
CA MET A 279 -26.26 -1.74 14.10
C MET A 279 -26.80 -2.67 13.02
N LEU A 280 -28.03 -3.14 13.23
CA LEU A 280 -28.83 -3.81 12.21
C LEU A 280 -29.89 -2.85 11.70
N VAL A 281 -29.82 -2.46 10.42
CA VAL A 281 -30.74 -1.50 9.80
C VAL A 281 -31.68 -2.22 8.84
N ALA A 282 -32.99 -2.06 9.02
CA ALA A 282 -33.99 -2.61 8.11
C ALA A 282 -34.06 -1.81 6.82
N VAL A 283 -34.00 -2.49 5.68
CA VAL A 283 -34.04 -1.87 4.34
C VAL A 283 -35.46 -1.36 4.01
N ALA A 284 -36.48 -1.97 4.62
CA ALA A 284 -37.89 -1.64 4.39
C ALA A 284 -38.27 -0.22 4.85
N ASP A 285 -37.73 0.24 5.98
CA ASP A 285 -38.13 1.52 6.59
C ASP A 285 -36.99 2.32 7.23
N GLY A 286 -35.75 1.80 7.25
CA GLY A 286 -34.60 2.45 7.87
C GLY A 286 -34.56 2.35 9.40
N SER A 287 -35.46 1.57 10.01
CA SER A 287 -35.42 1.28 11.45
C SER A 287 -34.09 0.59 11.80
N ALA A 288 -33.51 0.94 12.94
CA ALA A 288 -32.20 0.42 13.35
C ALA A 288 -32.25 -0.16 14.77
N LYS A 289 -31.63 -1.32 14.92
CA LYS A 289 -31.46 -2.02 16.19
C LYS A 289 -29.98 -2.09 16.56
N LEU A 290 -29.64 -1.65 17.77
CA LEU A 290 -28.30 -1.83 18.31
C LEU A 290 -28.05 -3.34 18.56
N LEU A 291 -26.96 -3.85 18.00
CA LEU A 291 -26.48 -5.21 18.28
C LEU A 291 -25.39 -5.17 19.35
N LYS A 292 -24.43 -4.25 19.21
CA LYS A 292 -23.26 -4.16 20.10
C LYS A 292 -22.66 -2.77 20.09
N GLU A 293 -22.23 -2.29 21.25
CA GLU A 293 -21.31 -1.14 21.36
C GLU A 293 -19.88 -1.62 21.10
N LYS A 294 -19.26 -1.11 20.04
CA LYS A 294 -17.95 -1.58 19.56
C LYS A 294 -16.80 -0.78 20.17
N GLY A 295 -17.02 0.49 20.50
CA GLY A 295 -15.99 1.38 21.05
C GLY A 295 -15.12 2.01 19.94
N LYS A 296 -13.86 2.37 20.26
CA LYS A 296 -12.93 3.02 19.32
C LYS A 296 -11.87 2.06 18.79
N GLY A 297 -11.45 2.31 17.55
CA GLY A 297 -10.23 1.74 16.96
C GLY A 297 -10.33 0.26 16.60
N LEU A 298 -11.53 -0.22 16.29
CA LEU A 298 -11.75 -1.59 15.81
C LEU A 298 -12.10 -1.58 14.31
N PRO A 299 -11.63 -2.57 13.52
CA PRO A 299 -11.98 -2.77 12.12
C PRO A 299 -13.45 -2.54 11.77
N SER A 300 -13.75 -1.77 10.73
CA SER A 300 -15.10 -1.70 10.12
C SER A 300 -15.36 -2.93 9.26
N ASP A 301 -15.38 -4.10 9.88
CA ASP A 301 -15.59 -5.38 9.23
C ASP A 301 -16.74 -6.19 9.85
N GLY A 302 -17.12 -7.24 9.15
CA GLY A 302 -18.11 -8.20 9.60
C GLY A 302 -18.87 -8.83 8.45
N ASP A 303 -19.35 -10.05 8.65
CA ASP A 303 -20.15 -10.74 7.64
C ASP A 303 -21.15 -11.70 8.29
N PHE A 304 -22.31 -11.85 7.65
CA PHE A 304 -23.32 -12.80 8.11
C PHE A 304 -22.90 -14.21 7.74
N SER A 305 -23.21 -15.18 8.61
CA SER A 305 -23.23 -16.57 8.17
C SER A 305 -24.31 -16.74 7.08
N PRO A 306 -24.12 -17.61 6.08
CA PRO A 306 -25.08 -17.78 4.99
C PRO A 306 -26.49 -18.17 5.44
N GLU A 307 -26.62 -18.84 6.58
CA GLU A 307 -27.91 -19.16 7.20
C GLU A 307 -28.51 -18.00 8.02
N GLY A 308 -27.78 -16.89 8.20
CA GLY A 308 -28.24 -15.69 8.89
C GLY A 308 -28.30 -15.81 10.41
N ARG A 309 -27.62 -16.80 10.99
CA ARG A 309 -27.61 -17.04 12.45
C ARG A 309 -26.54 -16.23 13.17
N TYR A 310 -25.37 -16.08 12.56
CA TYR A 310 -24.20 -15.43 13.16
C TYR A 310 -23.75 -14.22 12.36
N ILE A 311 -23.06 -13.31 13.04
CA ILE A 311 -22.19 -12.30 12.44
C ILE A 311 -20.76 -12.60 12.90
N ALA A 312 -19.86 -12.89 11.96
CA ALA A 312 -18.43 -12.92 12.24
C ALA A 312 -17.87 -11.51 12.19
N TRP A 313 -17.03 -11.12 13.14
CA TRP A 313 -16.41 -9.79 13.17
C TRP A 313 -15.11 -9.78 13.99
N SER A 314 -14.30 -8.75 13.83
CA SER A 314 -13.00 -8.62 14.51
C SER A 314 -13.11 -7.87 15.84
N THR A 315 -12.42 -8.38 16.85
CA THR A 315 -12.35 -7.81 18.20
C THR A 315 -10.89 -7.64 18.63
N LYS A 316 -10.63 -6.99 19.76
CA LYS A 316 -9.26 -6.85 20.26
C LYS A 316 -8.60 -8.20 20.61
N GLN A 317 -9.41 -9.24 20.85
CA GLN A 317 -8.94 -10.57 21.23
C GLN A 317 -8.74 -11.50 20.03
N GLY A 318 -9.20 -11.11 18.84
CA GLY A 318 -9.28 -11.98 17.67
C GLY A 318 -10.66 -11.92 16.99
N ILE A 319 -11.02 -12.97 16.28
CA ILE A 319 -12.28 -13.06 15.54
C ILE A 319 -13.36 -13.65 16.45
N SER A 320 -14.52 -13.01 16.50
CA SER A 320 -15.68 -13.43 17.30
C SER A 320 -16.90 -13.67 16.45
N LEU A 321 -17.81 -14.51 16.96
CA LEU A 321 -19.16 -14.71 16.43
C LEU A 321 -20.18 -14.07 17.36
N PHE A 322 -21.07 -13.25 16.80
CA PHE A 322 -22.25 -12.72 17.46
C PHE A 322 -23.49 -13.49 16.98
N GLU A 323 -24.19 -14.16 17.90
CA GLU A 323 -25.42 -14.90 17.58
C GLU A 323 -26.65 -13.99 17.65
N LEU A 324 -27.34 -13.82 16.52
CA LEU A 324 -28.39 -12.81 16.36
C LEU A 324 -29.64 -13.06 17.21
N GLN A 325 -29.97 -14.33 17.46
CA GLN A 325 -31.19 -14.71 18.19
C GLN A 325 -31.04 -14.47 19.70
N THR A 326 -29.90 -14.84 20.26
CA THR A 326 -29.62 -14.80 21.70
C THR A 326 -28.95 -13.50 22.12
N GLY A 327 -28.30 -12.80 21.18
CA GLY A 327 -27.50 -11.61 21.46
C GLY A 327 -26.16 -11.95 22.14
N THR A 328 -25.75 -13.22 22.14
CA THR A 328 -24.51 -13.66 22.79
C THR A 328 -23.33 -13.60 21.83
N GLU A 329 -22.15 -13.32 22.38
CA GLU A 329 -20.90 -13.27 21.66
C GLU A 329 -19.94 -14.34 22.16
N SER A 330 -19.23 -14.98 21.23
CA SER A 330 -18.24 -16.01 21.51
C SER A 330 -16.99 -15.80 20.67
N LEU A 331 -15.81 -15.83 21.32
CA LEU A 331 -14.52 -15.77 20.63
C LEU A 331 -14.33 -17.06 19.80
N LEU A 332 -14.07 -16.90 18.50
CA LEU A 332 -13.85 -18.00 17.56
C LEU A 332 -12.38 -18.32 17.40
N ILE A 333 -11.56 -17.28 17.20
CA ILE A 333 -10.11 -17.36 17.07
C ILE A 333 -9.51 -16.34 18.01
N GLN A 334 -8.56 -16.77 18.84
CA GLN A 334 -7.71 -15.84 19.58
C GLN A 334 -6.55 -15.40 18.68
N ASP A 335 -6.43 -14.10 18.43
CA ASP A 335 -5.37 -13.52 17.61
C ASP A 335 -5.01 -12.13 18.16
N GLN A 336 -3.74 -11.96 18.55
CA GLN A 336 -3.21 -10.69 19.07
C GLN A 336 -2.45 -9.89 18.00
N SER A 337 -2.33 -10.43 16.78
CA SER A 337 -1.81 -9.68 15.63
C SER A 337 -2.90 -8.80 15.03
N ASN A 338 -2.54 -7.90 14.10
CA ASN A 338 -3.55 -7.22 13.30
C ASN A 338 -4.29 -8.25 12.44
N HIS A 339 -5.62 -8.21 12.51
CA HIS A 339 -6.50 -9.14 11.81
C HIS A 339 -7.80 -8.46 11.39
N SER A 340 -8.44 -9.02 10.36
CA SER A 340 -9.75 -8.57 9.89
C SER A 340 -10.55 -9.71 9.28
N VAL A 341 -11.87 -9.73 9.46
CA VAL A 341 -12.78 -10.67 8.79
C VAL A 341 -12.95 -10.24 7.33
N LEU A 342 -12.65 -11.14 6.40
CA LEU A 342 -12.75 -10.87 4.97
C LEU A 342 -14.08 -11.35 4.38
N GLY A 343 -14.67 -12.40 4.96
CA GLY A 343 -16.01 -12.86 4.63
C GLY A 343 -16.28 -14.32 5.01
N TRP A 344 -17.55 -14.67 5.10
CA TRP A 344 -18.01 -16.04 5.27
C TRP A 344 -18.13 -16.71 3.90
N ALA A 345 -17.56 -17.90 3.76
CA ALA A 345 -17.65 -18.66 2.52
C ALA A 345 -19.13 -19.05 2.24
N PRO A 346 -19.61 -18.99 0.99
CA PRO A 346 -21.03 -19.23 0.66
C PRO A 346 -21.58 -20.57 1.15
N GLY A 347 -20.73 -21.59 1.29
CA GLY A 347 -21.11 -22.91 1.81
C GLY A 347 -21.33 -22.98 3.32
N GLY A 348 -21.13 -21.88 4.06
CA GLY A 348 -21.40 -21.78 5.50
C GLY A 348 -20.37 -22.44 6.42
N LYS A 349 -19.41 -23.18 5.87
CA LYS A 349 -18.45 -23.97 6.67
C LYS A 349 -17.12 -23.27 6.97
N HIS A 350 -16.82 -22.14 6.32
CA HIS A 350 -15.51 -21.51 6.44
C HIS A 350 -15.61 -20.00 6.53
N ILE A 351 -14.68 -19.39 7.28
CA ILE A 351 -14.47 -17.94 7.32
C ILE A 351 -13.07 -17.66 6.78
N LEU A 352 -13.00 -16.71 5.84
CA LEU A 352 -11.75 -16.15 5.37
C LEU A 352 -11.44 -14.88 6.18
N PHE A 353 -10.21 -14.75 6.65
CA PHE A 353 -9.77 -13.60 7.42
C PHE A 353 -8.31 -13.26 7.13
N SER A 354 -7.93 -11.99 7.32
CA SER A 354 -6.55 -11.55 7.27
C SER A 354 -5.90 -11.61 8.64
N SER A 355 -4.62 -11.94 8.71
CA SER A 355 -3.85 -11.94 9.96
C SER A 355 -2.36 -11.77 9.69
N GLU A 356 -1.71 -10.97 10.53
CA GLU A 356 -0.26 -10.76 10.55
C GLU A 356 0.51 -11.80 11.38
N ARG A 357 -0.15 -12.88 11.82
CA ARG A 357 0.43 -13.95 12.65
C ARG A 357 1.73 -14.58 12.11
N SER A 358 1.99 -14.49 10.81
CA SER A 358 3.21 -14.97 10.16
C SER A 358 4.30 -13.91 9.98
N GLY A 359 4.14 -12.72 10.57
CA GLY A 359 5.06 -11.58 10.45
C GLY A 359 4.72 -10.59 9.31
N SER A 360 3.73 -10.92 8.47
CA SER A 360 3.15 -10.03 7.46
C SER A 360 1.69 -10.43 7.20
N ALA A 361 0.90 -9.52 6.64
CA ALA A 361 -0.53 -9.77 6.37
C ALA A 361 -0.72 -10.93 5.38
N GLY A 362 -1.36 -12.00 5.86
CA GLY A 362 -1.77 -13.15 5.05
C GLY A 362 -3.27 -13.40 5.14
N ALA A 363 -3.83 -14.08 4.14
CA ALA A 363 -5.18 -14.62 4.13
C ALA A 363 -5.19 -16.04 4.70
N TRP A 364 -6.10 -16.28 5.64
CA TRP A 364 -6.22 -17.51 6.39
C TRP A 364 -7.67 -17.99 6.39
N LEU A 365 -7.85 -19.31 6.36
CA LEU A 365 -9.15 -19.95 6.38
C LEU A 365 -9.34 -20.73 7.67
N ILE A 366 -10.48 -20.56 8.34
CA ILE A 366 -10.87 -21.39 9.48
C ILE A 366 -12.19 -22.09 9.17
N GLN A 367 -12.28 -23.38 9.53
CA GLN A 367 -13.53 -24.11 9.46
C GLN A 367 -14.39 -23.80 10.70
N VAL A 368 -15.69 -23.64 10.49
CA VAL A 368 -16.67 -23.35 11.55
C VAL A 368 -17.79 -24.38 11.51
N THR A 369 -18.18 -24.88 12.68
CA THR A 369 -19.32 -25.79 12.85
C THR A 369 -20.01 -25.47 14.17
N ASP A 370 -21.33 -25.23 14.13
CA ASP A 370 -22.15 -24.86 15.29
C ASP A 370 -21.56 -23.72 16.13
N GLY A 371 -21.07 -22.67 15.45
CA GLY A 371 -20.47 -21.50 16.09
C GLY A 371 -19.09 -21.74 16.71
N LYS A 372 -18.42 -22.87 16.40
CA LYS A 372 -17.10 -23.21 16.92
C LYS A 372 -16.09 -23.47 15.83
N ALA A 373 -14.87 -22.99 16.04
CA ALA A 373 -13.73 -23.25 15.18
C ALA A 373 -13.39 -24.74 15.18
N GLN A 374 -13.07 -25.27 14.01
CA GLN A 374 -12.62 -26.65 13.82
C GLN A 374 -11.17 -26.63 13.35
N GLY A 375 -10.27 -27.11 14.21
CA GLY A 375 -8.83 -27.13 13.94
C GLY A 375 -8.19 -25.74 13.95
N GLU A 376 -6.98 -25.67 13.38
CA GLU A 376 -6.18 -24.46 13.30
C GLU A 376 -6.42 -23.72 11.97
N PRO A 377 -6.31 -22.38 11.93
CA PRO A 377 -6.40 -21.64 10.68
C PRO A 377 -5.34 -22.06 9.66
N VAL A 378 -5.79 -22.27 8.42
CA VAL A 378 -4.97 -22.72 7.29
C VAL A 378 -4.57 -21.51 6.44
N PHE A 379 -3.28 -21.39 6.13
CA PHE A 379 -2.77 -20.34 5.26
C PHE A 379 -3.27 -20.53 3.82
N VAL A 380 -3.79 -19.45 3.22
CA VAL A 380 -4.29 -19.45 1.84
C VAL A 380 -3.32 -18.71 0.91
N LYS A 381 -3.01 -17.46 1.24
CA LYS A 381 -2.23 -16.57 0.38
C LYS A 381 -1.59 -15.43 1.18
N LYS A 382 -0.36 -15.05 0.84
CA LYS A 382 0.28 -13.81 1.31
C LYS A 382 -0.09 -12.63 0.42
N ASP A 383 0.01 -11.41 0.92
CA ASP A 383 -0.16 -10.19 0.11
C ASP A 383 -1.56 -10.15 -0.54
N LEU A 384 -2.58 -10.29 0.30
CA LEU A 384 -3.95 -9.98 -0.11
C LEU A 384 -3.99 -8.46 -0.22
N GLY A 385 -4.37 -7.94 -1.39
CA GLY A 385 -4.29 -6.51 -1.66
C GLY A 385 -5.11 -5.64 -0.69
N PHE A 386 -5.11 -4.33 -0.94
CA PHE A 386 -5.57 -3.35 0.04
C PHE A 386 -7.09 -3.36 0.32
N LEU A 387 -7.92 -3.87 -0.60
CA LEU A 387 -9.38 -3.87 -0.46
C LEU A 387 -9.97 -5.26 -0.68
N PRO A 388 -10.50 -5.93 0.37
CA PRO A 388 -11.30 -7.13 0.18
C PRO A 388 -12.66 -6.78 -0.39
N MET A 389 -13.05 -7.45 -1.48
CA MET A 389 -14.29 -7.16 -2.20
C MET A 389 -15.39 -8.19 -1.96
N GLY A 390 -15.05 -9.34 -1.35
CA GLY A 390 -15.99 -10.34 -0.88
C GLY A 390 -16.10 -11.59 -1.76
N PHE A 391 -16.96 -12.52 -1.32
CA PHE A 391 -17.24 -13.77 -2.01
C PHE A 391 -18.35 -13.65 -3.04
N THR A 392 -18.22 -14.37 -4.15
CA THR A 392 -19.35 -14.75 -5.01
C THR A 392 -19.96 -16.07 -4.55
N ARG A 393 -21.17 -16.38 -4.99
CA ARG A 393 -21.88 -17.64 -4.71
C ARG A 393 -21.12 -18.89 -5.18
N SER A 394 -20.20 -18.76 -6.14
CA SER A 394 -19.35 -19.86 -6.59
C SER A 394 -18.21 -20.18 -5.61
N GLY A 395 -17.99 -19.34 -4.59
CA GLY A 395 -16.87 -19.46 -3.67
C GLY A 395 -15.59 -18.77 -4.14
N ALA A 396 -15.65 -18.00 -5.23
CA ALA A 396 -14.56 -17.13 -5.64
C ALA A 396 -14.49 -15.90 -4.73
N PHE A 397 -13.27 -15.46 -4.39
CA PHE A 397 -13.04 -14.29 -3.56
C PHE A 397 -12.35 -13.18 -4.36
N TYR A 398 -12.93 -11.99 -4.37
CA TYR A 398 -12.41 -10.83 -5.09
C TYR A 398 -11.69 -9.88 -4.13
N TYR A 399 -10.62 -9.26 -4.62
CA TYR A 399 -9.85 -8.27 -3.89
C TYR A 399 -9.16 -7.30 -4.85
N ALA A 400 -8.93 -6.07 -4.39
CA ALA A 400 -8.19 -5.06 -5.13
C ALA A 400 -6.73 -5.02 -4.68
N VAL A 401 -5.81 -4.86 -5.62
CA VAL A 401 -4.40 -4.59 -5.36
C VAL A 401 -4.02 -3.21 -5.90
N ASN A 402 -3.05 -2.60 -5.24
CA ASN A 402 -2.47 -1.34 -5.68
C ASN A 402 -1.13 -1.65 -6.38
N ASN A 403 -1.12 -1.51 -7.70
CA ASN A 403 0.05 -1.70 -8.56
C ASN A 403 0.49 -0.37 -9.19
N ASN A 404 0.25 0.74 -8.48
CA ASN A 404 0.69 2.06 -8.92
C ASN A 404 2.19 2.04 -9.27
N VAL A 405 2.52 2.76 -10.34
CA VAL A 405 3.91 2.94 -10.76
C VAL A 405 4.28 4.39 -10.49
N TRP A 406 5.14 4.58 -9.50
CA TRP A 406 5.67 5.88 -9.13
C TRP A 406 6.90 6.21 -9.98
N GLY A 407 7.06 7.47 -10.36
CA GLY A 407 8.26 7.94 -11.02
C GLY A 407 8.80 9.18 -10.37
N ILE A 408 10.13 9.25 -10.26
CA ILE A 408 10.85 10.50 -10.03
C ILE A 408 11.50 10.88 -11.36
N LYS A 409 11.13 12.05 -11.88
CA LYS A 409 11.65 12.58 -13.13
C LYS A 409 12.52 13.79 -12.88
N ILE A 410 13.63 13.89 -13.58
CA ILE A 410 14.61 14.97 -13.48
C ILE A 410 14.85 15.61 -14.86
N ALA A 411 15.08 16.92 -14.87
CA ALA A 411 15.52 17.67 -16.04
C ALA A 411 16.58 18.71 -15.65
N GLU A 412 17.46 19.04 -16.60
CA GLU A 412 18.48 20.07 -16.45
C GLU A 412 17.91 21.46 -16.68
N LEU A 413 18.42 22.40 -15.89
CA LEU A 413 18.16 23.82 -15.95
C LEU A 413 19.47 24.54 -16.30
N ASP A 414 19.39 25.54 -17.17
CA ASP A 414 20.46 26.53 -17.30
C ASP A 414 20.44 27.43 -16.06
N PRO A 415 21.49 27.47 -15.22
CA PRO A 415 21.49 28.25 -13.99
C PRO A 415 21.36 29.76 -14.22
N SER A 416 21.74 30.25 -15.41
CA SER A 416 21.70 31.68 -15.71
C SER A 416 20.29 32.16 -16.04
N SER A 417 19.57 31.44 -16.90
CA SER A 417 18.18 31.78 -17.26
C SER A 417 17.13 31.12 -16.36
N GLY A 418 17.47 29.99 -15.72
CA GLY A 418 16.54 29.10 -15.03
C GLY A 418 15.67 28.26 -15.96
N LYS A 419 15.93 28.27 -17.28
CA LYS A 419 15.13 27.53 -18.27
C LYS A 419 15.54 26.07 -18.34
N VAL A 420 14.57 25.21 -18.64
CA VAL A 420 14.80 23.78 -18.86
C VAL A 420 15.50 23.58 -20.21
N VAL A 421 16.62 22.85 -20.17
CA VAL A 421 17.49 22.61 -21.34
C VAL A 421 17.60 21.15 -21.73
N SER A 422 17.03 20.24 -20.94
CA SER A 422 16.94 18.81 -21.26
C SER A 422 15.49 18.30 -21.23
N PRO A 423 15.18 17.18 -21.91
CA PRO A 423 13.92 16.46 -21.68
C PRO A 423 13.88 15.86 -20.27
N LEU A 424 12.68 15.52 -19.79
CA LEU A 424 12.51 14.77 -18.55
C LEU A 424 12.99 13.33 -18.71
N GLN A 425 13.73 12.87 -17.72
CA GLN A 425 14.27 11.51 -17.66
C GLN A 425 14.02 10.91 -16.27
N SER A 426 14.08 9.58 -16.16
CA SER A 426 14.02 8.93 -14.84
C SER A 426 15.26 9.29 -14.02
N ALA A 427 15.05 9.77 -12.80
CA ALA A 427 16.15 10.18 -11.92
C ALA A 427 16.88 8.99 -11.26
N PHE A 428 16.24 7.81 -11.22
CA PHE A 428 16.77 6.61 -10.59
C PHE A 428 16.77 5.43 -11.56
N LYS A 429 17.83 4.60 -11.50
CA LYS A 429 17.94 3.30 -12.16
C LYS A 429 17.06 2.25 -11.49
N TYR A 430 16.87 2.35 -10.17
CA TYR A 430 15.99 1.46 -9.40
C TYR A 430 14.56 1.38 -9.95
N GLY A 431 14.04 2.50 -10.49
CA GLY A 431 12.66 2.61 -10.96
C GLY A 431 11.64 2.57 -9.82
N ASN A 432 10.36 2.86 -10.13
CA ASN A 432 9.27 2.85 -9.16
C ASN A 432 9.57 3.61 -7.84
N MET A 433 9.93 4.89 -7.94
CA MET A 433 10.39 5.72 -6.82
C MET A 433 9.43 6.88 -6.57
N ARG A 434 9.33 7.36 -5.32
CA ARG A 434 8.50 8.51 -4.95
C ARG A 434 9.19 9.47 -3.96
N SER A 435 8.62 10.66 -3.79
CA SER A 435 9.00 11.64 -2.74
C SER A 435 10.49 12.04 -2.79
N PRO A 436 10.95 12.70 -3.88
CA PRO A 436 12.35 13.12 -4.03
C PRO A 436 12.75 14.26 -3.08
N ASP A 437 14.01 14.24 -2.64
CA ASP A 437 14.66 15.42 -2.04
C ASP A 437 16.18 15.43 -2.30
N PHE A 438 16.72 16.61 -2.62
CA PHE A 438 18.16 16.80 -2.82
C PHE A 438 18.87 17.00 -1.48
N SER A 439 20.10 16.51 -1.37
CA SER A 439 20.97 16.84 -0.24
C SER A 439 21.25 18.35 -0.24
N PRO A 440 21.51 18.96 0.94
CA PRO A 440 21.78 20.40 1.04
C PRO A 440 22.97 20.89 0.22
N ASP A 441 23.95 20.02 -0.03
CA ASP A 441 25.12 20.28 -0.88
C ASP A 441 24.86 20.00 -2.38
N GLY A 442 23.71 19.44 -2.72
CA GLY A 442 23.31 19.10 -4.09
C GLY A 442 23.96 17.84 -4.68
N HIS A 443 24.89 17.18 -4.00
CA HIS A 443 25.61 16.03 -4.55
C HIS A 443 24.80 14.73 -4.57
N PHE A 444 23.67 14.68 -3.85
CA PHE A 444 22.83 13.50 -3.74
C PHE A 444 21.35 13.83 -3.95
N LEU A 445 20.62 12.86 -4.50
CA LEU A 445 19.18 12.84 -4.58
C LEU A 445 18.68 11.60 -3.84
N ALA A 446 17.75 11.77 -2.91
CA ALA A 446 17.11 10.66 -2.20
C ALA A 446 15.68 10.45 -2.70
N GLY A 447 15.20 9.21 -2.66
CA GLY A 447 13.82 8.85 -2.96
C GLY A 447 13.39 7.60 -2.20
N ILE A 448 12.09 7.46 -1.98
CA ILE A 448 11.48 6.29 -1.32
C ILE A 448 11.11 5.25 -2.39
N VAL A 449 11.37 3.97 -2.11
CA VAL A 449 10.91 2.87 -2.97
C VAL A 449 9.39 2.78 -2.93
N GLY A 450 8.74 2.82 -4.10
CA GLY A 450 7.29 2.73 -4.27
C GLY A 450 6.76 1.29 -4.19
N SER A 451 7.21 0.47 -3.25
CA SER A 451 6.59 -0.82 -2.96
C SER A 451 5.57 -0.68 -1.83
N GLU A 452 4.59 -1.59 -1.75
CA GLU A 452 3.69 -1.68 -0.61
C GLU A 452 3.83 -3.08 0.03
N PRO A 453 4.36 -3.20 1.27
CA PRO A 453 4.91 -2.11 2.10
C PRO A 453 6.22 -1.53 1.54
N SER A 454 6.47 -0.24 1.84
CA SER A 454 7.73 0.44 1.49
C SER A 454 8.70 0.35 2.66
N GLN A 455 9.92 -0.15 2.43
CA GLN A 455 10.90 -0.39 3.50
C GLN A 455 12.33 0.08 3.17
N ALA A 456 12.48 0.92 2.14
CA ALA A 456 13.78 1.38 1.71
C ALA A 456 13.76 2.80 1.12
N VAL A 457 14.87 3.49 1.33
CA VAL A 457 15.23 4.76 0.67
C VAL A 457 16.43 4.49 -0.23
N ILE A 458 16.42 5.04 -1.45
CA ILE A 458 17.57 5.02 -2.36
C ILE A 458 18.23 6.39 -2.33
N ILE A 459 19.56 6.42 -2.20
CA ILE A 459 20.39 7.60 -2.41
C ILE A 459 21.11 7.44 -3.74
N HIS A 460 20.89 8.40 -4.65
CA HIS A 460 21.55 8.53 -5.93
C HIS A 460 22.61 9.63 -5.86
N SER A 461 23.84 9.34 -6.28
CA SER A 461 24.90 10.35 -6.42
C SER A 461 24.74 11.09 -7.75
N MET A 462 24.62 12.41 -7.68
CA MET A 462 24.52 13.27 -8.87
C MET A 462 25.84 13.37 -9.64
N ASP A 463 26.98 13.08 -9.00
CA ASP A 463 28.30 13.17 -9.63
C ASP A 463 28.67 11.88 -10.38
N THR A 464 28.37 10.71 -9.79
CA THR A 464 28.81 9.41 -10.32
C THR A 464 27.68 8.59 -10.92
N GLY A 465 26.42 8.92 -10.58
CA GLY A 465 25.24 8.12 -10.93
C GLY A 465 25.17 6.77 -10.19
N GLU A 466 25.98 6.58 -9.14
CA GLU A 466 25.89 5.40 -8.27
C GLU A 466 24.69 5.50 -7.34
N GLU A 467 24.07 4.35 -7.06
CA GLU A 467 22.91 4.24 -6.18
C GLU A 467 23.22 3.31 -5.02
N ARG A 468 22.74 3.68 -3.83
CA ARG A 468 22.80 2.84 -2.63
C ARG A 468 21.47 2.84 -1.88
N GLU A 469 21.15 1.69 -1.32
CA GLU A 469 19.91 1.45 -0.59
C GLU A 469 20.13 1.57 0.93
N LEU A 470 19.24 2.29 1.59
CA LEU A 470 19.11 2.38 3.04
C LEU A 470 17.82 1.68 3.48
N LYS A 471 17.95 0.52 4.11
CA LYS A 471 16.81 -0.26 4.64
C LYS A 471 16.35 0.30 5.98
N VAL A 472 15.04 0.36 6.17
CA VAL A 472 14.46 0.81 7.45
C VAL A 472 14.12 -0.33 8.42
N GLY A 473 14.46 -1.57 8.07
CA GLY A 473 14.26 -2.73 8.95
C GLY A 473 12.78 -3.01 9.20
N GLY A 474 12.39 -3.15 10.48
CA GLY A 474 11.00 -3.45 10.87
C GLY A 474 10.03 -2.27 10.81
N TRP A 475 10.44 -1.13 10.23
CA TRP A 475 9.58 0.01 9.95
C TRP A 475 8.96 -0.12 8.56
N ILE A 476 7.77 0.46 8.39
CA ILE A 476 7.11 0.65 7.11
C ILE A 476 7.07 2.15 6.85
N ILE A 477 7.64 2.59 5.74
CA ILE A 477 7.65 4.00 5.35
C ILE A 477 6.26 4.37 4.85
N ASP A 478 5.61 5.28 5.57
CA ASP A 478 4.25 5.72 5.28
C ASP A 478 4.23 6.66 4.06
N MET A 479 3.04 6.92 3.52
CA MET A 479 2.86 7.95 2.50
C MET A 479 3.11 9.34 3.10
N GLY A 480 4.01 10.12 2.49
CA GLY A 480 4.38 11.45 2.94
C GLY A 480 5.71 11.91 2.33
N GLN A 481 6.22 13.05 2.78
CA GLN A 481 7.46 13.62 2.25
C GLN A 481 8.71 13.02 2.90
N LEU A 482 9.72 12.74 2.08
CA LEU A 482 11.09 12.54 2.51
C LEU A 482 11.79 13.89 2.57
N GLN A 483 12.63 14.11 3.59
CA GLN A 483 13.53 15.26 3.61
C GLN A 483 14.93 14.93 4.09
N TRP A 484 15.93 15.54 3.47
CA TRP A 484 17.25 15.62 4.05
C TRP A 484 17.25 16.55 5.26
N MET A 485 18.01 16.19 6.28
CA MET A 485 18.35 17.15 7.33
C MET A 485 19.26 18.24 6.75
N PRO A 486 19.15 19.50 7.21
CA PRO A 486 19.98 20.61 6.72
C PRO A 486 21.50 20.41 6.86
N ASP A 487 21.92 19.53 7.77
CA ASP A 487 23.34 19.17 7.95
C ASP A 487 23.85 18.11 6.96
N GLY A 488 22.96 17.55 6.11
CA GLY A 488 23.26 16.51 5.12
C GLY A 488 23.58 15.13 5.71
N LYS A 489 23.52 14.94 7.03
CA LYS A 489 23.96 13.70 7.69
C LYS A 489 22.86 12.66 7.84
N ALA A 490 21.60 13.05 7.65
CA ALA A 490 20.47 12.14 7.78
C ALA A 490 19.33 12.48 6.83
N ILE A 491 18.50 11.48 6.60
CA ILE A 491 17.23 11.55 5.90
C ILE A 491 16.11 11.27 6.91
N VAL A 492 15.02 12.01 6.82
CA VAL A 492 13.85 11.86 7.69
C VAL A 492 12.64 11.49 6.85
N VAL A 493 11.93 10.46 7.28
CA VAL A 493 10.71 9.96 6.62
C VAL A 493 9.62 9.65 7.66
N PRO A 494 8.34 9.78 7.31
CA PRO A 494 7.25 9.24 8.11
C PRO A 494 7.26 7.72 8.01
N ALA A 495 7.17 7.05 9.15
CA ALA A 495 7.14 5.60 9.19
C ALA A 495 6.38 5.09 10.42
N SER A 496 5.76 3.94 10.23
CA SER A 496 5.01 3.23 11.26
C SER A 496 5.70 1.90 11.58
N GLN A 497 5.58 1.50 12.84
CA GLN A 497 6.00 0.18 13.30
C GLN A 497 5.00 -0.32 14.34
N ALA A 498 4.68 -1.62 14.28
CA ALA A 498 3.80 -2.27 15.23
C ALA A 498 4.25 -1.97 16.68
N GLY A 499 3.31 -1.50 17.50
CA GLY A 499 3.53 -1.12 18.90
C GLY A 499 4.36 0.16 19.13
N LYS A 500 4.67 0.94 18.08
CA LYS A 500 5.35 2.24 18.20
C LYS A 500 4.58 3.42 17.62
N GLY A 501 3.46 3.16 16.93
CA GLY A 501 2.65 4.18 16.27
C GLY A 501 3.36 4.84 15.08
N GLU A 502 2.81 5.95 14.59
CA GLU A 502 3.37 6.77 13.52
C GLU A 502 4.49 7.65 14.06
N ASN A 503 5.65 7.64 13.40
CA ASN A 503 6.82 8.42 13.81
C ASN A 503 7.44 9.11 12.59
N LEU A 504 8.17 10.19 12.84
CA LEU A 504 9.25 10.59 11.97
C LEU A 504 10.50 9.82 12.38
N ILE A 505 11.03 9.00 11.48
CA ILE A 505 12.28 8.29 11.70
C ILE A 505 13.43 9.02 11.01
N ARG A 506 14.57 9.10 11.70
CA ARG A 506 15.84 9.60 11.20
C ARG A 506 16.70 8.42 10.75
N ILE A 507 17.16 8.46 9.52
CA ILE A 507 18.04 7.47 8.89
C ILE A 507 19.40 8.14 8.68
N ASP A 508 20.42 7.66 9.38
CA ASP A 508 21.78 8.14 9.22
C ASP A 508 22.33 7.77 7.83
N VAL A 509 22.80 8.78 7.10
CA VAL A 509 23.19 8.64 5.68
C VAL A 509 24.47 7.82 5.52
N GLN A 510 25.37 7.82 6.51
CA GLN A 510 26.63 7.10 6.42
C GLN A 510 26.47 5.64 6.87
N THR A 511 25.79 5.42 7.99
CA THR A 511 25.72 4.13 8.66
C THR A 511 24.44 3.35 8.34
N GLY A 512 23.40 4.00 7.83
CA GLY A 512 22.06 3.43 7.66
C GLY A 512 21.31 3.22 8.99
N GLN A 513 21.84 3.73 10.11
CA GLN A 513 21.21 3.57 11.41
C GLN A 513 19.87 4.32 11.46
N VAL A 514 18.82 3.62 11.91
CA VAL A 514 17.47 4.18 12.07
C VAL A 514 17.18 4.48 13.53
N THR A 515 16.73 5.69 13.80
CA THR A 515 16.29 6.17 15.12
C THR A 515 14.95 6.89 15.01
N SER A 516 14.10 6.85 16.04
CA SER A 516 12.91 7.73 16.08
C SER A 516 13.36 9.14 16.40
N LEU A 517 12.90 10.12 15.61
CA LEU A 517 13.13 11.54 15.83
C LEU A 517 12.00 12.15 16.66
N MET A 518 10.76 11.79 16.34
CA MET A 518 9.55 12.32 16.96
C MET A 518 8.39 11.36 16.70
N THR A 519 7.52 11.18 17.68
CA THR A 519 6.21 10.55 17.48
C THR A 519 5.26 11.56 16.85
N LEU A 520 4.62 11.21 15.74
CA LEU A 520 3.65 12.08 15.11
C LEU A 520 2.32 11.98 15.87
N PRO A 521 1.68 13.10 16.24
CA PRO A 521 0.27 13.05 16.66
C PRO A 521 -0.52 12.52 15.46
N THR A 522 -1.41 11.54 15.63
CA THR A 522 -2.07 10.83 14.52
C THR A 522 -2.62 11.80 13.46
N LEU A 523 -1.84 12.05 12.40
CA LEU A 523 -2.12 13.11 11.43
C LEU A 523 -3.08 12.54 10.40
N GLY A 524 -4.34 12.96 10.35
CA GLY A 524 -5.18 12.61 9.19
C GLY A 524 -4.46 13.01 7.89
N GLY A 525 -4.35 12.10 6.92
CA GLY A 525 -3.69 12.37 5.62
C GLY A 525 -2.19 12.06 5.56
N TRP A 526 -1.49 12.70 4.61
CA TRP A 526 -0.05 12.50 4.35
C TRP A 526 0.78 13.53 5.11
N PRO A 527 1.60 13.13 6.11
CA PRO A 527 2.46 14.04 6.86
C PRO A 527 3.31 14.93 5.94
N GLN A 528 3.08 16.24 6.04
CA GLN A 528 3.92 17.29 5.47
C GLN A 528 4.69 17.93 6.62
N PHE A 529 6.02 18.00 6.50
CA PHE A 529 6.87 18.66 7.48
C PHE A 529 8.05 19.32 6.80
N ARG A 530 8.71 20.28 7.47
CA ARG A 530 9.90 21.00 6.97
C ARG A 530 10.86 21.32 8.12
N PHE A 531 12.16 21.21 7.88
CA PHE A 531 13.16 21.72 8.82
C PHE A 531 13.38 23.23 8.66
N SER A 532 13.67 23.92 9.77
CA SER A 532 14.37 25.21 9.73
C SER A 532 15.77 25.05 9.14
N GLY A 533 16.35 26.12 8.60
CA GLY A 533 17.69 26.06 7.98
C GLY A 533 18.81 25.59 8.92
N ASP A 534 18.63 25.76 10.24
CA ASP A 534 19.56 25.28 11.27
C ASP A 534 19.26 23.84 11.77
N GLY A 535 18.19 23.22 11.26
CA GLY A 535 17.77 21.85 11.60
C GLY A 535 17.20 21.67 13.00
N ASN A 536 16.97 22.74 13.76
CA ASN A 536 16.51 22.64 15.15
C ASN A 536 14.99 22.65 15.30
N ILE A 537 14.26 23.14 14.31
CA ILE A 537 12.80 23.24 14.32
C ILE A 537 12.22 22.38 13.21
N ILE A 538 11.18 21.61 13.52
CA ILE A 538 10.30 20.98 12.53
C ILE A 538 9.00 21.76 12.48
N TYR A 539 8.68 22.26 11.30
CA TYR A 539 7.36 22.78 10.95
C TYR A 539 6.50 21.63 10.42
N TYR A 540 5.30 21.43 10.96
CA TYR A 540 4.34 20.45 10.42
C TYR A 540 2.91 20.93 10.67
N SER A 541 1.95 20.31 9.99
CA SER A 541 0.52 20.63 10.15
C SER A 541 -0.15 19.62 11.06
N ARG A 542 -0.72 20.09 12.18
CA ARG A 542 -1.47 19.25 13.13
C ARG A 542 -2.97 19.37 12.86
N PRO A 543 -3.72 18.27 12.65
CA PRO A 543 -5.16 18.33 12.48
C PRO A 543 -5.82 18.86 13.76
N ASP A 544 -6.87 19.65 13.59
CA ASP A 544 -7.73 20.06 14.70
C ASP A 544 -8.51 18.84 15.21
N SER A 545 -8.61 18.71 16.53
CA SER A 545 -9.30 17.58 17.16
C SER A 545 -10.82 17.60 16.96
N SER A 546 -11.38 18.78 16.63
CA SER A 546 -12.80 18.99 16.37
C SER A 546 -13.15 18.91 14.87
N ASN A 547 -12.19 19.19 13.99
CA ASN A 547 -12.35 19.08 12.54
C ASN A 547 -11.06 18.55 11.89
N MET A 548 -11.04 17.27 11.52
CA MET A 548 -9.88 16.63 10.89
C MET A 548 -9.49 17.20 9.52
N ASN A 549 -10.32 18.08 8.93
CA ASN A 549 -10.00 18.79 7.69
C ASN A 549 -9.34 20.15 7.92
N GLU A 550 -9.31 20.64 9.16
CA GLU A 550 -8.58 21.84 9.55
C GLU A 550 -7.24 21.44 10.14
N PHE A 551 -6.17 22.14 9.74
CA PHE A 551 -4.83 21.88 10.28
C PHE A 551 -4.18 23.17 10.73
N THR A 552 -3.60 23.11 11.93
CA THR A 552 -2.80 24.18 12.53
C THR A 552 -1.32 23.96 12.23
N PRO A 553 -0.61 24.93 11.61
CA PRO A 553 0.83 24.91 11.50
C PRO A 553 1.52 25.02 12.87
N VAL A 554 2.36 24.04 13.19
CA VAL A 554 3.11 23.95 14.44
C VAL A 554 4.60 23.95 14.13
N ALA A 555 5.35 24.76 14.88
CA ALA A 555 6.81 24.68 14.99
C ALA A 555 7.16 23.89 16.24
N HIS A 556 7.88 22.79 16.08
CA HIS A 556 8.39 21.97 17.16
C HIS A 556 9.91 22.08 17.26
N ASP A 557 10.39 22.56 18.39
CA ASP A 557 11.82 22.62 18.72
C ASP A 557 12.32 21.24 19.14
N LEU A 558 13.21 20.65 18.34
CA LEU A 558 13.76 19.31 18.57
C LEU A 558 14.68 19.19 19.79
N ARG A 559 15.18 20.31 20.32
CA ARG A 559 16.06 20.31 21.50
C ARG A 559 15.25 20.37 22.79
N SER A 560 14.23 21.24 22.81
CA SER A 560 13.42 21.48 24.01
C SER A 560 12.12 20.67 24.04
N GLY A 561 11.67 20.15 22.89
CA GLY A 561 10.36 19.51 22.71
C GLY A 561 9.20 20.51 22.71
N LYS A 562 9.48 21.82 22.74
CA LYS A 562 8.46 22.86 22.83
C LYS A 562 7.79 23.07 21.48
N GLU A 563 6.46 23.11 21.49
CA GLU A 563 5.64 23.47 20.33
C GLU A 563 5.16 24.92 20.41
N THR A 564 5.13 25.59 19.25
CA THR A 564 4.57 26.94 19.08
C THR A 564 3.72 26.97 17.82
N ILE A 565 2.56 27.64 17.87
CA ILE A 565 1.73 27.87 16.68
C ILE A 565 2.40 28.97 15.85
N VAL A 566 2.60 28.73 14.55
CA VAL A 566 3.35 29.65 13.67
C VAL A 566 2.45 30.74 13.12
N THR A 567 1.41 30.34 12.38
CA THR A 567 0.33 31.21 11.89
C THR A 567 -0.97 30.39 11.87
N GLY A 568 -2.10 31.03 11.57
CA GLY A 568 -3.36 30.33 11.30
C GLY A 568 -3.47 29.71 9.90
N GLU A 569 -2.46 29.89 9.02
CA GLU A 569 -2.55 29.48 7.61
C GLU A 569 -1.49 28.41 7.26
N GLN A 570 -1.92 27.32 6.59
CA GLN A 570 -1.04 26.22 6.15
C GLN A 570 0.00 26.67 5.12
N GLY A 571 1.23 26.15 5.13
CA GLY A 571 2.21 26.51 4.08
C GLY A 571 3.60 25.90 4.24
N VAL A 572 4.51 26.30 3.36
CA VAL A 572 5.90 25.87 3.30
C VAL A 572 6.84 27.06 3.56
N VAL A 573 7.65 26.97 4.61
CA VAL A 573 8.61 28.01 4.99
C VAL A 573 9.77 28.08 3.97
N SER A 574 10.21 29.31 3.66
CA SER A 574 11.35 29.61 2.80
C SER A 574 12.65 29.07 3.39
N PRO A 575 13.66 28.72 2.57
CA PRO A 575 14.95 28.26 3.06
C PRO A 575 15.62 29.21 4.07
N ASP A 576 15.44 30.52 3.91
CA ASP A 576 15.95 31.55 4.84
C ASP A 576 15.12 31.71 6.13
N GLY A 577 13.98 31.02 6.27
CA GLY A 577 13.10 31.06 7.43
C GLY A 577 12.25 32.33 7.58
N GLN A 578 12.29 33.26 6.62
CA GLN A 578 11.65 34.57 6.75
C GLN A 578 10.20 34.59 6.26
N ASN A 579 9.84 33.71 5.33
CA ASN A 579 8.57 33.75 4.62
C ASN A 579 7.91 32.36 4.58
N LEU A 580 6.59 32.35 4.49
CA LEU A 580 5.75 31.17 4.36
C LEU A 580 5.01 31.25 3.02
N LEU A 581 5.22 30.27 2.15
CA LEU A 581 4.45 30.09 0.93
C LEU A 581 3.19 29.30 1.26
N THR A 582 2.04 29.91 1.07
CA THR A 582 0.74 29.25 1.21
C THR A 582 -0.03 29.29 -0.11
N SER A 583 -1.13 28.54 -0.16
CA SER A 583 -2.02 28.53 -1.30
C SER A 583 -3.46 28.53 -0.84
N LYS A 584 -4.29 29.37 -1.47
CA LYS A 584 -5.72 29.43 -1.23
C LYS A 584 -6.46 28.94 -2.46
N SER A 585 -7.40 28.03 -2.25
CA SER A 585 -8.32 27.62 -3.31
C SER A 585 -9.36 28.71 -3.52
N LEU A 586 -9.63 29.03 -4.78
CA LEU A 586 -10.58 30.04 -5.22
C LEU A 586 -11.61 29.39 -6.17
N ASP A 587 -12.78 30.02 -6.29
CA ASP A 587 -13.82 29.64 -7.25
C ASP A 587 -14.24 28.15 -7.13
N GLY A 588 -14.39 27.63 -5.90
CA GLY A 588 -14.72 26.22 -5.66
C GLY A 588 -13.60 25.24 -6.06
N TYR A 589 -12.34 25.55 -5.72
CA TYR A 589 -11.14 24.76 -6.08
C TYR A 589 -10.83 24.71 -7.58
N LYS A 590 -11.53 25.49 -8.41
CA LYS A 590 -11.22 25.62 -9.83
C LYS A 590 -9.90 26.34 -10.03
N THR A 591 -9.62 27.38 -9.26
CA THR A 591 -8.34 28.10 -9.31
C THR A 591 -7.66 28.10 -7.94
N GLN A 592 -6.37 28.38 -7.91
CA GLN A 592 -5.57 28.45 -6.71
C GLN A 592 -4.70 29.70 -6.79
N ALA A 593 -4.68 30.50 -5.73
CA ALA A 593 -3.76 31.62 -5.62
C ALA A 593 -2.65 31.25 -4.63
N LEU A 594 -1.40 31.55 -5.01
CA LEU A 594 -0.24 31.42 -4.14
C LEU A 594 -0.03 32.73 -3.39
N TYR A 595 0.22 32.64 -2.09
CA TYR A 595 0.48 33.79 -1.21
C TYR A 595 1.80 33.61 -0.47
N ILE A 596 2.42 34.72 -0.11
CA ILE A 596 3.53 34.78 0.84
C ILE A 596 3.09 35.49 2.11
N ILE A 597 3.48 34.92 3.25
CA ILE A 597 3.23 35.48 4.58
C ILE A 597 4.57 35.59 5.33
N PRO A 598 4.92 36.74 5.92
CA PRO A 598 6.08 36.84 6.79
C PRO A 598 5.94 35.94 8.02
N VAL A 599 6.97 35.14 8.34
CA VAL A 599 6.94 34.20 9.49
C VAL A 599 6.84 34.95 10.83
N GLY A 600 7.36 36.19 10.91
CA GLY A 600 7.24 37.05 12.09
C GLY A 600 5.86 37.71 12.29
N GLY A 601 4.88 37.42 11.41
CA GLY A 601 3.58 38.07 11.37
C GLY A 601 3.54 39.24 10.37
N GLY A 602 2.39 39.42 9.72
CA GLY A 602 2.17 40.44 8.68
C GLY A 602 0.98 40.10 7.78
N GLU A 603 0.64 41.00 6.85
CA GLU A 603 -0.42 40.74 5.85
C GLU A 603 0.05 39.73 4.80
N ALA A 604 -0.85 38.82 4.41
CA ALA A 604 -0.62 37.88 3.32
C ALA A 604 -0.62 38.61 1.98
N ARG A 605 0.41 38.38 1.15
CA ARG A 605 0.54 38.99 -0.17
C ARG A 605 0.33 37.95 -1.27
N GLU A 606 -0.59 38.22 -2.18
CA GLU A 606 -0.81 37.38 -3.37
C GLU A 606 0.37 37.50 -4.35
N LEU A 607 0.86 36.37 -4.84
CA LEU A 607 1.91 36.31 -5.86
C LEU A 607 1.35 36.01 -7.25
N VAL A 608 0.55 34.96 -7.36
CA VAL A 608 0.03 34.49 -8.64
C VAL A 608 -1.29 33.77 -8.45
N LYS A 609 -2.25 34.07 -9.32
CA LYS A 609 -3.46 33.26 -9.52
C LYS A 609 -3.21 32.25 -10.63
N ALA A 610 -3.12 30.97 -10.27
CA ALA A 610 -2.86 29.88 -11.20
C ALA A 610 -4.00 28.85 -11.21
N PHE A 611 -4.16 28.15 -12.33
CA PHE A 611 -5.10 27.05 -12.42
C PHE A 611 -4.44 25.79 -11.87
N ARG A 612 -4.56 25.56 -10.56
CA ARG A 612 -3.97 24.43 -9.80
C ARG A 612 -2.44 24.42 -9.88
N GLY A 613 -1.74 24.36 -8.75
CA GLY A 613 -0.29 24.35 -8.80
C GLY A 613 0.40 23.79 -7.58
N MET A 614 1.42 22.98 -7.86
CA MET A 614 2.45 22.61 -6.89
C MET A 614 3.52 23.69 -6.96
N ALA A 615 3.91 24.23 -5.82
CA ALA A 615 4.86 25.32 -5.75
C ALA A 615 5.97 25.00 -4.75
N SER A 616 7.17 25.51 -5.04
CA SER A 616 8.35 25.29 -4.21
C SER A 616 9.26 26.49 -4.26
N TRP A 617 9.97 26.71 -3.15
CA TRP A 617 10.97 27.75 -3.06
C TRP A 617 12.21 27.36 -3.87
N THR A 618 12.81 28.32 -4.56
CA THR A 618 14.20 28.16 -4.99
C THR A 618 15.13 28.16 -3.77
N PRO A 619 16.28 27.48 -3.83
CA PRO A 619 17.24 27.41 -2.72
C PRO A 619 17.70 28.78 -2.21
N ASP A 620 17.76 29.77 -3.10
CA ASP A 620 18.15 31.15 -2.78
C ASP A 620 17.04 31.99 -2.13
N SER A 621 15.84 31.43 -1.89
CA SER A 621 14.67 32.11 -1.34
C SER A 621 14.15 33.31 -2.13
N ARG A 622 14.62 33.53 -3.38
CA ARG A 622 14.24 34.70 -4.20
C ARG A 622 13.12 34.44 -5.19
N HIS A 623 12.84 33.18 -5.51
CA HIS A 623 11.82 32.82 -6.48
C HIS A 623 10.96 31.67 -5.98
N ILE A 624 9.74 31.62 -6.52
CA ILE A 624 8.85 30.46 -6.41
C ILE A 624 8.80 29.81 -7.78
N VAL A 625 9.17 28.52 -7.86
CA VAL A 625 8.87 27.68 -9.01
C VAL A 625 7.54 26.98 -8.79
N PHE A 626 6.71 26.92 -9.82
CA PHE A 626 5.41 26.29 -9.70
C PHE A 626 4.95 25.64 -11.00
N LEU A 627 4.16 24.58 -10.86
CA LEU A 627 3.47 23.97 -11.98
C LEU A 627 2.11 24.63 -12.17
N LYS A 628 1.77 24.92 -13.42
CA LYS A 628 0.50 25.51 -13.84
C LYS A 628 -0.13 24.58 -14.85
N ALA A 629 -1.36 24.11 -14.60
CA ALA A 629 -2.05 23.32 -15.60
C ALA A 629 -2.40 24.18 -16.84
N ILE A 630 -2.15 23.63 -18.03
CA ILE A 630 -2.48 24.27 -19.31
C ILE A 630 -3.99 24.17 -19.47
N LYS A 631 -4.65 25.31 -19.66
CA LYS A 631 -6.10 25.42 -19.74
C LYS A 631 -6.59 24.90 -21.10
N GLU A 632 -6.83 23.60 -21.22
CA GLU A 632 -7.58 23.00 -22.33
C GLU A 632 -8.75 22.22 -21.71
N GLU A 633 -9.89 22.90 -21.58
CA GLU A 633 -11.23 22.39 -21.20
C GLU A 633 -11.46 21.92 -19.74
N GLU A 634 -12.55 22.41 -19.14
CA GLU A 634 -12.97 22.19 -17.74
C GLU A 634 -13.28 20.70 -17.39
N GLN A 635 -13.09 19.77 -18.33
CA GLN A 635 -13.56 18.38 -18.27
C GLN A 635 -12.46 17.33 -18.53
N VAL A 636 -11.17 17.72 -18.61
CA VAL A 636 -10.09 16.73 -18.75
C VAL A 636 -9.88 15.99 -17.42
N PRO A 637 -9.99 14.66 -17.37
CA PRO A 637 -9.69 13.87 -16.17
C PRO A 637 -8.30 14.22 -15.64
N TYR A 638 -8.11 14.27 -14.32
CA TYR A 638 -6.85 14.75 -13.73
C TYR A 638 -5.62 14.01 -14.28
N LYS A 639 -5.74 12.70 -14.53
CA LYS A 639 -4.71 11.84 -15.13
C LYS A 639 -4.20 12.33 -16.50
N ASP A 640 -5.02 13.06 -17.25
CA ASP A 640 -4.72 13.56 -18.59
C ASP A 640 -4.35 15.05 -18.58
N THR A 641 -4.18 15.65 -17.39
CA THR A 641 -3.80 17.06 -17.24
C THR A 641 -2.40 17.29 -17.79
N LYS A 642 -2.27 18.33 -18.60
CA LYS A 642 -0.97 18.87 -19.03
C LYS A 642 -0.54 19.99 -18.09
N TRP A 643 0.71 19.96 -17.67
CA TRP A 643 1.31 20.94 -16.76
C TRP A 643 2.44 21.68 -17.47
N GLN A 644 2.61 22.94 -17.11
CA GLN A 644 3.76 23.76 -17.47
C GLN A 644 4.52 24.18 -16.22
N LEU A 645 5.85 24.21 -16.29
CA LEU A 645 6.70 24.77 -15.25
C LEU A 645 6.87 26.28 -15.45
N TRP A 646 6.64 27.03 -14.38
CA TRP A 646 6.71 28.49 -14.32
C TRP A 646 7.56 28.94 -13.13
N ARG A 647 7.99 30.20 -13.18
CA ARG A 647 8.68 30.89 -12.08
C ARG A 647 8.08 32.27 -11.87
N VAL A 648 8.07 32.72 -10.62
CA VAL A 648 7.77 34.11 -10.24
C VAL A 648 8.75 34.56 -9.16
N ALA A 649 9.15 35.83 -9.18
CA ALA A 649 9.98 36.41 -8.14
C ALA A 649 9.17 36.58 -6.85
N VAL A 650 9.82 36.39 -5.72
CA VAL A 650 9.22 36.55 -4.39
C VAL A 650 8.73 37.98 -4.18
N ASP A 651 9.43 38.97 -4.72
CA ASP A 651 9.01 40.38 -4.64
C ASP A 651 7.83 40.74 -5.55
N GLY A 652 7.33 39.79 -6.35
CA GLY A 652 6.24 39.97 -7.30
C GLY A 652 6.75 40.21 -8.73
N GLY A 653 5.81 40.40 -9.66
CA GLY A 653 6.09 40.56 -11.10
C GLY A 653 5.32 39.54 -11.95
N GLU A 654 5.46 39.63 -13.27
CA GLU A 654 4.82 38.71 -14.20
C GLU A 654 5.49 37.33 -14.14
N PRO A 655 4.72 36.24 -13.92
CA PRO A 655 5.26 34.88 -13.98
C PRO A 655 5.76 34.53 -15.39
N GLU A 656 6.86 33.80 -15.48
CA GLU A 656 7.45 33.37 -16.75
C GLU A 656 7.49 31.84 -16.89
N PRO A 657 7.29 31.29 -18.11
CA PRO A 657 7.40 29.86 -18.35
C PRO A 657 8.86 29.42 -18.45
N LEU A 658 9.20 28.28 -17.84
CA LEU A 658 10.55 27.71 -17.87
C LEU A 658 10.77 26.69 -19.00
N GLY A 659 9.76 26.47 -19.85
CA GLY A 659 9.90 25.65 -21.07
C GLY A 659 9.67 24.15 -20.89
N LEU A 660 9.20 23.69 -19.73
CA LEU A 660 8.88 22.30 -19.49
C LEU A 660 7.37 22.05 -19.49
N ASN A 661 6.94 21.09 -20.33
CA ASN A 661 5.59 20.55 -20.35
C ASN A 661 5.60 19.12 -19.81
N ILE A 662 4.65 18.79 -18.93
CA ILE A 662 4.49 17.46 -18.34
C ILE A 662 3.08 16.98 -18.65
N THR A 663 2.92 15.71 -18.96
CA THR A 663 1.60 15.07 -19.08
C THR A 663 1.52 13.96 -18.04
N GLY A 664 0.43 13.93 -17.28
CA GLY A 664 0.20 12.88 -16.30
C GLY A 664 -0.22 13.38 -14.93
N GLN A 665 -0.35 12.41 -14.03
CA GLN A 665 -0.80 12.60 -12.67
C GLN A 665 0.39 12.84 -11.73
N LEU A 666 0.44 14.01 -11.10
CA LEU A 666 1.53 14.43 -10.21
C LEU A 666 1.14 14.26 -8.74
N LEU A 667 2.12 13.95 -7.88
CA LEU A 667 1.89 13.62 -6.46
C LEU A 667 2.20 14.74 -5.48
N GLY A 668 2.88 15.80 -5.89
CA GLY A 668 3.06 16.99 -5.06
C GLY A 668 4.51 17.43 -4.85
N SER A 669 5.51 16.69 -5.30
CA SER A 669 6.90 17.08 -5.16
C SER A 669 7.39 17.86 -6.37
N LEU A 670 7.88 19.08 -6.13
CA LEU A 670 8.64 19.90 -7.06
C LEU A 670 9.85 20.43 -6.30
N LYS A 671 11.07 20.05 -6.70
CA LYS A 671 12.30 20.49 -6.03
C LYS A 671 13.33 20.95 -7.05
N ILE A 672 14.08 21.98 -6.67
CA ILE A 672 15.22 22.51 -7.42
C ILE A 672 16.47 22.14 -6.64
N GLN A 673 17.48 21.62 -7.32
CA GLN A 673 18.77 21.32 -6.71
C GLN A 673 19.41 22.62 -6.18
N PRO A 674 20.15 22.60 -5.05
CA PRO A 674 20.77 23.79 -4.46
C PRO A 674 21.55 24.69 -5.42
N ASP A 675 22.23 24.12 -6.41
CA ASP A 675 23.01 24.85 -7.42
C ASP A 675 22.18 25.41 -8.59
N GLY A 676 20.86 25.15 -8.60
CA GLY A 676 19.93 25.57 -9.64
C GLY A 676 20.05 24.83 -10.97
N ARG A 677 20.82 23.73 -11.05
CA ARG A 677 21.08 23.00 -12.30
C ARG A 677 20.05 21.94 -12.64
N HIS A 678 19.26 21.48 -11.67
CA HIS A 678 18.27 20.44 -11.91
C HIS A 678 16.94 20.76 -11.25
N VAL A 679 15.87 20.34 -11.91
CA VAL A 679 14.52 20.26 -11.35
C VAL A 679 14.10 18.79 -11.29
N VAL A 680 13.51 18.39 -10.16
CA VAL A 680 12.96 17.05 -9.97
C VAL A 680 11.47 17.15 -9.61
N ILE A 681 10.69 16.25 -10.19
CA ILE A 681 9.25 16.10 -9.97
C ILE A 681 8.91 14.64 -9.70
N ASP A 682 7.79 14.38 -9.02
CA ASP A 682 7.21 13.05 -8.92
C ASP A 682 5.88 12.91 -9.68
N ASP A 683 5.74 11.76 -10.35
CA ASP A 683 4.53 11.34 -11.05
C ASP A 683 4.07 9.97 -10.56
N VAL A 684 2.80 9.65 -10.85
CA VAL A 684 2.22 8.34 -10.57
C VAL A 684 1.34 7.89 -11.72
N GLY A 685 1.61 6.70 -12.23
CA GLY A 685 0.66 5.93 -13.02
C GLY A 685 -0.25 5.16 -12.07
N VAL A 686 -1.48 5.64 -11.88
CA VAL A 686 -2.45 4.90 -11.05
C VAL A 686 -2.85 3.61 -11.77
N ASN A 687 -2.61 2.48 -11.11
CA ASN A 687 -2.95 1.16 -11.60
C ASN A 687 -3.51 0.33 -10.44
N LEU A 688 -4.80 0.52 -10.19
CA LEU A 688 -5.56 -0.31 -9.28
C LEU A 688 -6.15 -1.47 -10.09
N GLU A 689 -6.03 -2.68 -9.54
CA GLU A 689 -6.45 -3.89 -10.22
C GLU A 689 -7.35 -4.73 -9.33
N VAL A 690 -8.41 -5.28 -9.91
CA VAL A 690 -9.26 -6.28 -9.28
C VAL A 690 -8.80 -7.67 -9.68
N TRP A 691 -8.54 -8.49 -8.68
CA TRP A 691 -8.12 -9.87 -8.80
C TRP A 691 -9.16 -10.79 -8.19
N VAL A 692 -9.22 -12.00 -8.73
CA VAL A 692 -10.03 -13.08 -8.19
C VAL A 692 -9.15 -14.24 -7.77
N MET A 693 -9.51 -14.82 -6.64
CA MET A 693 -8.98 -16.05 -6.11
C MET A 693 -10.07 -17.13 -6.13
N GLU A 694 -9.79 -18.23 -6.83
CA GLU A 694 -10.72 -19.33 -7.06
C GLU A 694 -10.07 -20.63 -6.55
N ASN A 695 -10.87 -21.68 -6.36
CA ASN A 695 -10.36 -23.04 -6.11
C ASN A 695 -9.56 -23.23 -4.81
N PHE A 696 -9.79 -22.42 -3.78
CA PHE A 696 -9.07 -22.49 -2.49
C PHE A 696 -9.92 -22.99 -1.32
N LEU A 697 -11.24 -23.08 -1.49
CA LEU A 697 -12.13 -23.61 -0.47
C LEU A 697 -12.09 -25.15 -0.48
N PRO A 698 -11.98 -25.82 0.68
CA PRO A 698 -12.14 -27.26 0.78
C PRO A 698 -13.52 -27.72 0.28
N LYS A 699 -13.56 -28.89 -0.36
CA LYS A 699 -14.81 -29.51 -0.85
C LYS A 699 -15.68 -30.04 0.27
#